data_AF-A0A6S6XE05-F1
#
_entry.id   AF-A0A6S6XE05-F1
#
_cell.length_a   1.000
_cell.length_b   1.000
_cell.length_c   1.000
_cell.angle_alpha   90.00
_cell.angle_beta   90.00
_cell.angle_gamma   90.00
#
_symmetry.space_group_name_H-M   'P 1'
#
loop_
_entity.id
_entity.type
_entity.pdbx_description
1 polymer ?
#
loop_
_entity_poly.entity_id
_entity_poly.type
_entity_poly.pdbx_seq_one_letter_code
_entity_poly.pdbx_strand_id
1 'polypeptide(L)'
;MVKDYMKRIFNKEKTKKLWIPLLICCIFAVAGWFFYHSAFDQIDTIPFSSENITWKAVEDREVIESSYLTDAKLKQISISSSLTNAAPSIKVQTNNNSKKDDCAKGYLKAELIDPDNHVISSTLVNYSDLSEKAFSPILAHFTYAANENRPVKIQITFHQQNDIPLSVAINQDGTLSACMNGFLNTQDNHSLVKGYWILFTLLFAAVLVGYLMLAVFHTKLHWCFLTVGVLLIMGFDMVLPIQSAPDEWNHYSQSYRFSDRLMGKQADPSLITMRHDDAFIFDAIDENPTKQTYLTVFGNIGKKIDGDPNELPMPVEKFGWDGPSYVFEGLAITAGRLMNFNYITVYYMARVANSLLYLLLFTLAIAIVPVRKGFFAVSALLPIALHLGSSCSSDTQMFPMAFLVFAAWLRLLLKPENEPINIKDWLLFCIPLVLLAPSKVYVLFCPLVLFVPAKKFKNRHSSRAYRWISFAIVALFMLLQTGGNAASYTTPGAKTLFTPKFLLTHLQETFLMLFQTLKDLKGTLVQSMIGSNLGWSKIPVDHFWIITFIVLLILSMLWKKEESERLPRPLTKHRWQMVFIILLVTGATVYAAFTWTMIYYRFVDGLQGRYFLPLLPLLLILFQQNNLVPKKGIDRPLVFCGVICDAFLLLELFTNLLSGTPAIK
;
A
#
# COMPACT_ATOMS: atom_id res chain seq x y z
N MET A 1 -9.60 -54.35 11.18
CA MET A 1 -9.80 -53.68 9.87
C MET A 1 -10.47 -52.32 9.97
N VAL A 2 -11.76 -52.16 10.33
CA VAL A 2 -12.42 -50.83 10.47
C VAL A 2 -11.77 -49.98 11.57
N LYS A 3 -11.35 -50.58 12.68
CA LYS A 3 -10.62 -49.91 13.77
C LYS A 3 -9.23 -49.41 13.36
N ASP A 4 -8.54 -50.13 12.46
CA ASP A 4 -7.23 -49.72 11.90
C ASP A 4 -7.37 -48.67 10.80
N TYR A 5 -8.47 -48.72 10.03
CA TYR A 5 -8.83 -47.69 9.06
C TYR A 5 -9.19 -46.37 9.76
N MET A 6 -9.96 -46.45 10.85
CA MET A 6 -10.27 -45.30 11.72
C MET A 6 -9.01 -44.76 12.41
N LYS A 7 -8.09 -45.62 12.88
CA LYS A 7 -6.78 -45.17 13.43
C LYS A 7 -5.89 -44.46 12.40
N ARG A 8 -5.97 -44.85 11.11
CA ARG A 8 -5.26 -44.19 10.00
C ARG A 8 -5.88 -42.85 9.59
N ILE A 9 -7.19 -42.67 9.76
CA ILE A 9 -7.90 -41.41 9.54
C ILE A 9 -7.69 -40.45 10.73
N PHE A 10 -7.80 -40.97 11.97
CA PHE A 10 -7.56 -40.24 13.22
C PHE A 10 -6.10 -40.33 13.68
N ASN A 11 -5.16 -40.20 12.76
CA ASN A 11 -3.77 -39.95 13.15
C ASN A 11 -3.70 -38.56 13.80
N LYS A 12 -3.10 -38.42 14.99
CA LYS A 12 -3.05 -37.16 15.77
C LYS A 12 -2.51 -35.96 14.99
N GLU A 13 -1.68 -36.18 13.98
CA GLU A 13 -1.22 -35.14 13.05
C GLU A 13 -2.25 -34.74 11.99
N LYS A 14 -3.07 -35.67 11.49
CA LYS A 14 -4.14 -35.37 10.52
C LYS A 14 -5.32 -34.67 11.19
N THR A 15 -5.70 -35.05 12.40
CA THR A 15 -6.76 -34.37 13.15
C THR A 15 -6.38 -32.93 13.46
N LYS A 16 -5.13 -32.66 13.89
CA LYS A 16 -4.62 -31.27 14.09
C LYS A 16 -4.72 -30.40 12.84
N LYS A 17 -4.53 -30.97 11.63
CA LYS A 17 -4.63 -30.23 10.36
C LYS A 17 -6.06 -29.90 9.92
N LEU A 18 -7.07 -30.59 10.47
CA LEU A 18 -8.49 -30.34 10.17
C LEU A 18 -9.13 -29.29 11.08
N TRP A 19 -8.64 -29.11 12.31
CA TRP A 19 -9.13 -28.07 13.22
C TRP A 19 -8.64 -26.66 12.86
N ILE A 20 -7.48 -26.54 12.18
CA ILE A 20 -6.94 -25.22 11.82
C ILE A 20 -7.81 -24.47 10.81
N PRO A 21 -8.35 -25.10 9.73
CA PRO A 21 -9.34 -24.46 8.88
C PRO A 21 -10.56 -23.95 9.65
N LEU A 22 -11.09 -24.74 10.60
CA LEU A 22 -12.19 -24.32 11.47
C LEU A 22 -11.81 -23.11 12.32
N LEU A 23 -10.58 -23.10 12.88
CA LEU A 23 -10.07 -21.95 13.62
C LEU A 23 -9.93 -20.70 12.74
N ILE A 24 -9.43 -20.85 11.50
CA ILE A 24 -9.37 -19.76 10.52
C ILE A 24 -10.78 -19.21 10.27
N CYS A 25 -11.77 -20.08 10.04
CA CYS A 25 -13.17 -19.67 9.87
C CYS A 25 -13.69 -18.90 11.10
N CYS A 26 -13.45 -19.39 12.32
CA CYS A 26 -13.88 -18.71 13.54
C CYS A 26 -13.22 -17.34 13.71
N ILE A 27 -11.91 -17.26 13.48
CA ILE A 27 -11.16 -15.99 13.55
C ILE A 27 -11.70 -14.99 12.53
N PHE A 28 -11.89 -15.41 11.28
CA PHE A 28 -12.42 -14.54 10.23
C PHE A 28 -13.87 -14.16 10.47
N ALA A 29 -14.70 -15.03 11.07
CA ALA A 29 -16.08 -14.68 11.43
C ALA A 29 -16.11 -13.55 12.48
N VAL A 30 -15.28 -13.66 13.53
CA VAL A 30 -15.16 -12.63 14.57
C VAL A 30 -14.57 -11.34 14.00
N ALA A 31 -13.49 -11.45 13.21
CA ALA A 31 -12.85 -10.29 12.59
C ALA A 31 -13.78 -9.59 11.59
N GLY A 32 -14.48 -10.36 10.75
CA GLY A 32 -15.46 -9.83 9.81
C GLY A 32 -16.58 -9.08 10.51
N TRP A 33 -17.11 -9.63 11.60
CA TRP A 33 -18.09 -8.94 12.43
C TRP A 33 -17.54 -7.63 13.01
N PHE A 34 -16.32 -7.66 13.56
CA PHE A 34 -15.66 -6.49 14.16
C PHE A 34 -15.41 -5.38 13.13
N PHE A 35 -14.73 -5.68 12.02
CA PHE A 35 -14.40 -4.68 11.00
C PHE A 35 -15.65 -4.17 10.28
N TYR A 36 -16.65 -5.03 10.04
CA TYR A 36 -17.91 -4.61 9.45
C TYR A 36 -18.60 -3.55 10.33
N HIS A 37 -18.71 -3.80 11.63
CA HIS A 37 -19.32 -2.82 12.53
C HIS A 37 -18.44 -1.59 12.71
N SER A 38 -17.11 -1.72 12.76
CA SER A 38 -16.22 -0.56 12.82
C SER A 38 -16.35 0.35 11.59
N ALA A 39 -16.60 -0.20 10.41
CA ALA A 39 -16.76 0.58 9.18
C ALA A 39 -18.18 1.14 9.03
N PHE A 40 -19.20 0.28 9.13
CA PHE A 40 -20.56 0.60 8.71
C PHE A 40 -21.45 1.15 9.81
N ASP A 41 -21.09 0.99 11.09
CA ASP A 41 -21.91 1.52 12.17
C ASP A 41 -21.83 3.05 12.26
N GLN A 42 -20.79 3.65 11.68
CA GLN A 42 -20.50 5.08 11.74
C GLN A 42 -20.21 5.67 10.35
N ILE A 43 -20.65 5.01 9.27
CA ILE A 43 -20.29 5.37 7.88
C ILE A 43 -20.94 6.67 7.40
N ASP A 44 -22.09 7.05 7.98
CA ASP A 44 -22.77 8.30 7.68
C ASP A 44 -22.73 9.23 8.88
N THR A 45 -22.19 10.43 8.65
CA THR A 45 -22.22 11.54 9.61
C THR A 45 -23.34 12.48 9.23
N ILE A 46 -24.31 12.64 10.12
CA ILE A 46 -25.51 13.44 9.93
C ILE A 46 -25.43 14.66 10.86
N PRO A 47 -25.33 15.89 10.34
CA PRO A 47 -25.28 17.09 11.18
C PRO A 47 -26.65 17.38 11.82
N PHE A 48 -26.63 17.99 13.00
CA PHE A 48 -27.82 18.57 13.60
C PHE A 48 -28.16 19.87 12.84
N SER A 49 -29.21 19.88 12.01
CA SER A 49 -29.67 21.08 11.28
C SER A 49 -30.81 21.80 12.02
N SER A 50 -30.90 23.12 11.88
CA SER A 50 -31.83 24.01 12.58
C SER A 50 -33.32 23.80 12.28
N GLU A 51 -33.68 23.18 11.14
CA GLU A 51 -35.10 23.07 10.73
C GLU A 51 -35.93 22.09 11.58
N ASN A 52 -35.29 21.21 12.37
CA ASN A 52 -35.99 20.18 13.19
C ASN A 52 -35.67 20.24 14.69
N ILE A 53 -35.08 21.34 15.18
CA ILE A 53 -34.67 21.48 16.58
C ILE A 53 -35.59 22.46 17.29
N THR A 54 -36.50 21.97 18.14
CA THR A 54 -37.22 22.82 19.09
C THR A 54 -36.34 23.10 20.29
N TRP A 55 -35.81 24.32 20.37
CA TRP A 55 -35.11 24.83 21.53
C TRP A 55 -36.09 25.07 22.69
N LYS A 56 -35.85 24.45 23.83
CA LYS A 56 -36.47 24.83 25.11
C LYS A 56 -35.38 24.94 26.16
N ALA A 57 -34.89 26.16 26.40
CA ALA A 57 -34.29 26.46 27.70
C ALA A 57 -35.39 26.33 28.75
N VAL A 58 -35.35 25.26 29.53
CA VAL A 58 -36.14 25.18 30.76
C VAL A 58 -35.44 26.08 31.77
N GLU A 59 -36.15 27.08 32.28
CA GLU A 59 -35.64 28.05 33.25
C GLU A 59 -34.81 27.34 34.34
N ASP A 60 -33.58 27.80 34.54
CA ASP A 60 -32.64 27.38 35.59
C ASP A 60 -32.10 25.94 35.59
N ARG A 61 -31.72 25.35 34.43
CA ARG A 61 -30.48 24.52 34.27
C ARG A 61 -30.42 23.73 32.95
N GLU A 62 -29.28 23.83 32.28
CA GLU A 62 -28.45 22.71 31.78
C GLU A 62 -29.03 21.62 30.83
N VAL A 63 -30.27 21.65 30.34
CA VAL A 63 -30.83 20.58 29.49
C VAL A 63 -31.00 21.02 28.02
N ILE A 64 -30.46 20.25 27.07
CA ILE A 64 -30.67 20.36 25.62
C ILE A 64 -31.58 19.21 25.18
N GLU A 65 -32.61 19.52 24.40
CA GLU A 65 -33.52 18.52 23.82
C GLU A 65 -33.64 18.72 22.31
N SER A 66 -33.57 17.65 21.53
CA SER A 66 -33.73 17.66 20.07
C SER A 66 -34.54 16.45 19.62
N SER A 67 -35.56 16.68 18.78
CA SER A 67 -36.32 15.62 18.12
C SER A 67 -35.82 15.42 16.70
N TYR A 68 -35.51 14.18 16.31
CA TYR A 68 -34.96 13.89 15.01
C TYR A 68 -35.81 12.91 14.19
N LEU A 69 -36.01 13.26 12.92
CA LEU A 69 -36.73 12.50 11.90
C LEU A 69 -35.70 12.05 10.85
N THR A 70 -35.33 10.77 10.87
CA THR A 70 -34.42 10.21 9.86
C THR A 70 -34.75 8.75 9.65
N ASP A 71 -34.57 8.25 8.43
CA ASP A 71 -34.63 6.81 8.12
C ASP A 71 -33.30 6.09 8.44
N ALA A 72 -32.34 6.78 9.10
CA ALA A 72 -31.07 6.21 9.51
C ALA A 72 -31.21 5.27 10.72
N LYS A 73 -30.44 4.18 10.72
CA LYS A 73 -30.13 3.45 11.95
C LYS A 73 -29.03 4.19 12.70
N LEU A 74 -29.44 4.94 13.70
CA LEU A 74 -28.55 5.71 14.57
C LEU A 74 -27.83 4.78 15.54
N LYS A 75 -26.53 5.03 15.72
CA LYS A 75 -25.66 4.22 16.60
C LYS A 75 -24.77 5.03 17.54
N GLN A 76 -24.48 6.27 17.18
CA GLN A 76 -23.68 7.17 18.01
C GLN A 76 -24.11 8.62 17.82
N ILE A 77 -23.97 9.39 18.90
CA ILE A 77 -24.14 10.83 18.93
C ILE A 77 -22.84 11.41 19.47
N SER A 78 -22.29 12.40 18.78
CA SER A 78 -21.05 13.08 19.16
C SER A 78 -21.24 14.60 19.18
N ILE A 79 -20.56 15.28 20.08
CA ILE A 79 -20.58 16.76 20.17
C ILE A 79 -19.19 17.32 19.92
N SER A 80 -19.12 18.48 19.29
CA SER A 80 -17.89 19.26 19.18
C SER A 80 -17.80 20.24 20.36
N SER A 81 -16.67 20.22 21.06
CA SER A 81 -16.27 21.28 21.99
C SER A 81 -15.12 22.06 21.34
N SER A 82 -15.40 23.23 20.76
CA SER A 82 -14.38 24.07 20.11
C SER A 82 -13.92 25.20 21.03
N LEU A 83 -12.60 25.40 21.11
CA LEU A 83 -11.94 26.64 21.54
C LEU A 83 -11.56 27.46 20.30
N THR A 84 -12.49 28.26 19.78
CA THR A 84 -12.14 29.34 18.83
C THR A 84 -12.74 30.67 19.29
N ASN A 85 -11.85 31.67 19.43
CA ASN A 85 -12.00 32.99 20.06
C ASN A 85 -13.05 33.96 19.45
N ALA A 86 -14.23 33.51 19.01
CA ALA A 86 -15.23 34.40 18.39
C ALA A 86 -16.54 34.60 19.19
N ALA A 87 -16.69 33.95 20.35
CA ALA A 87 -17.78 34.19 21.32
C ALA A 87 -17.27 33.74 22.71
N PRO A 88 -17.81 34.22 23.85
CA PRO A 88 -17.11 34.26 25.14
C PRO A 88 -16.61 32.85 25.53
N SER A 89 -15.30 32.69 25.41
CA SER A 89 -14.60 31.41 25.44
C SER A 89 -14.29 30.97 26.86
N ILE A 90 -14.60 29.71 27.20
CA ILE A 90 -14.20 29.10 28.46
C ILE A 90 -13.21 27.95 28.18
N LYS A 91 -12.18 27.83 29.03
CA LYS A 91 -11.08 26.88 28.89
C LYS A 91 -11.47 25.52 29.47
N VAL A 92 -11.45 24.48 28.64
CA VAL A 92 -11.20 23.09 29.07
C VAL A 92 -9.71 22.81 28.75
N GLN A 93 -9.17 21.64 29.07
CA GLN A 93 -7.74 21.46 29.30
C GLN A 93 -6.89 21.26 28.03
N THR A 94 -5.82 22.05 27.90
CA THR A 94 -4.62 21.69 27.12
C THR A 94 -3.66 20.85 27.95
N ASN A 95 -3.24 19.69 27.44
CA ASN A 95 -1.98 19.05 27.87
C ASN A 95 -0.81 19.98 27.50
N ASN A 96 -0.43 20.85 28.44
CA ASN A 96 0.94 21.27 28.80
C ASN A 96 0.86 22.57 29.63
N ASN A 97 1.17 22.43 30.93
CA ASN A 97 1.53 23.51 31.89
C ASN A 97 0.45 24.41 32.53
N SER A 98 -0.84 24.07 32.57
CA SER A 98 -1.79 24.71 33.51
C SER A 98 -2.08 23.83 34.74
N LYS A 99 -2.19 24.44 35.92
CA LYS A 99 -2.52 23.74 37.17
C LYS A 99 -3.91 23.10 37.07
N LYS A 100 -4.07 21.92 37.67
CA LYS A 100 -5.27 21.04 37.65
C LYS A 100 -6.57 21.68 38.20
N ASP A 101 -6.54 22.94 38.63
CA ASP A 101 -7.61 23.63 39.36
C ASP A 101 -8.44 24.61 38.49
N ASP A 102 -8.06 24.88 37.25
CA ASP A 102 -8.72 25.88 36.35
C ASP A 102 -9.68 25.27 35.30
N CYS A 103 -10.32 24.13 35.57
CA CYS A 103 -11.21 23.45 34.60
C CYS A 103 -12.64 23.26 35.13
N ALA A 104 -13.63 23.34 34.24
CA ALA A 104 -15.02 22.95 34.53
C ALA A 104 -15.05 21.50 35.03
N LYS A 105 -15.60 21.27 36.21
CA LYS A 105 -15.81 19.95 36.81
C LYS A 105 -17.28 19.61 36.73
N GLY A 106 -17.58 18.39 36.33
CA GLY A 106 -18.94 17.97 36.07
C GLY A 106 -19.02 16.85 35.06
N TYR A 107 -20.25 16.54 34.68
CA TYR A 107 -20.56 15.51 33.71
C TYR A 107 -21.74 15.95 32.86
N LEU A 108 -21.82 15.44 31.64
CA LEU A 108 -23.06 15.48 30.86
C LEU A 108 -23.73 14.11 30.91
N LYS A 109 -25.05 14.13 30.98
CA LYS A 109 -25.92 12.97 30.84
C LYS A 109 -26.60 13.06 29.48
N ALA A 110 -26.26 12.17 28.56
CA ALA A 110 -26.95 12.06 27.28
C ALA A 110 -27.96 10.91 27.35
N GLU A 111 -29.18 11.14 26.86
CA GLU A 111 -30.27 10.19 26.83
C GLU A 111 -30.92 10.15 25.44
N LEU A 112 -31.20 8.94 24.98
CA LEU A 112 -31.99 8.68 23.79
C LEU A 112 -33.35 8.17 24.23
N ILE A 113 -34.41 8.87 23.84
CA ILE A 113 -35.78 8.68 24.33
C ILE A 113 -36.69 8.38 23.14
N ASP A 114 -37.54 7.37 23.26
CA ASP A 114 -38.54 7.02 22.25
C ASP A 114 -39.78 7.95 22.30
N PRO A 115 -40.71 7.88 21.32
CA PRO A 115 -41.94 8.69 21.35
C PRO A 115 -42.83 8.47 22.58
N ASP A 116 -42.70 7.31 23.23
CA ASP A 116 -43.47 6.91 24.42
C ASP A 116 -42.78 7.36 25.73
N ASN A 117 -41.71 8.17 25.64
CA ASN A 117 -40.85 8.63 26.74
C ASN A 117 -40.06 7.54 27.48
N HIS A 118 -39.81 6.38 26.87
CA HIS A 118 -38.87 5.39 27.40
C HIS A 118 -37.43 5.73 27.01
N VAL A 119 -36.53 5.67 28.00
CA VAL A 119 -35.09 5.84 27.77
C VAL A 119 -34.54 4.57 27.11
N ILE A 120 -34.17 4.67 25.84
CA ILE A 120 -33.56 3.61 25.04
C ILE A 120 -32.10 3.40 25.45
N SER A 121 -31.37 4.50 25.67
CA SER A 121 -29.97 4.49 26.06
C SER A 121 -29.65 5.75 26.86
N SER A 122 -28.78 5.60 27.87
CA SER A 122 -28.30 6.71 28.69
C SER A 122 -26.81 6.53 28.93
N THR A 123 -26.06 7.62 28.85
CA THR A 123 -24.62 7.61 29.13
C THR A 123 -24.25 8.87 29.92
N LEU A 124 -23.36 8.68 30.89
CA LEU A 124 -22.75 9.76 31.66
C LEU A 124 -21.31 9.93 31.16
N VAL A 125 -20.96 11.12 30.69
CA VAL A 125 -19.63 11.46 30.18
C VAL A 125 -19.05 12.58 31.03
N ASN A 126 -17.88 12.36 31.63
CA ASN A 126 -17.23 13.42 32.41
C ASN A 126 -16.66 14.47 31.47
N TYR A 127 -16.62 15.73 31.92
CA TYR A 127 -16.03 16.80 31.12
C TYR A 127 -14.53 16.57 30.82
N SER A 128 -13.83 15.77 31.63
CA SER A 128 -12.44 15.33 31.38
C SER A 128 -12.28 14.44 30.15
N ASP A 129 -13.36 13.80 29.70
CA ASP A 129 -13.33 12.79 28.65
C ASP A 129 -13.68 13.40 27.27
N LEU A 130 -14.01 14.69 27.23
CA LEU A 130 -14.31 15.45 26.01
C LEU A 130 -13.02 15.99 25.36
N SER A 131 -12.93 15.87 24.04
CA SER A 131 -11.81 16.33 23.21
C SER A 131 -12.06 17.72 22.63
N GLU A 132 -11.08 18.63 22.74
CA GLU A 132 -11.17 20.01 22.23
C GLU A 132 -10.99 20.16 20.72
N LYS A 133 -10.49 19.12 20.05
CA LYS A 133 -10.08 19.18 18.63
C LYS A 133 -10.91 18.29 17.72
N ALA A 134 -11.84 17.52 18.28
CA ALA A 134 -12.62 16.54 17.55
C ALA A 134 -14.01 16.36 18.18
N PHE A 135 -14.96 15.85 17.39
CA PHE A 135 -16.24 15.41 17.90
C PHE A 135 -16.03 14.27 18.92
N SER A 136 -16.58 14.45 20.12
CA SER A 136 -16.49 13.49 21.21
C SER A 136 -17.79 12.70 21.32
N PRO A 137 -17.76 11.35 21.33
CA PRO A 137 -18.95 10.53 21.53
C PRO A 137 -19.56 10.81 22.90
N ILE A 138 -20.83 11.20 22.94
CA ILE A 138 -21.60 11.40 24.18
C ILE A 138 -22.60 10.28 24.45
N LEU A 139 -22.99 9.57 23.39
CA LEU A 139 -23.90 8.43 23.46
C LEU A 139 -23.50 7.47 22.34
N ALA A 140 -23.22 6.22 22.67
CA ALA A 140 -22.73 5.22 21.72
C ALA A 140 -23.32 3.83 22.03
N HIS A 141 -23.10 2.87 21.15
CA HIS A 141 -23.47 1.46 21.32
C HIS A 141 -24.97 1.17 21.44
N PHE A 142 -25.82 2.03 20.88
CA PHE A 142 -27.24 1.76 20.71
C PHE A 142 -27.54 1.42 19.24
N THR A 143 -28.73 0.94 18.96
CA THR A 143 -29.23 0.84 17.58
C THR A 143 -30.69 1.21 17.58
N TYR A 144 -31.00 2.38 17.01
CA TYR A 144 -32.37 2.86 16.89
C TYR A 144 -32.66 3.24 15.44
N ALA A 145 -33.72 2.67 14.88
CA ALA A 145 -34.22 3.04 13.56
C ALA A 145 -35.30 4.11 13.78
N ALA A 146 -34.92 5.38 13.70
CA ALA A 146 -35.91 6.44 13.61
C ALA A 146 -36.66 6.31 12.27
N ASN A 147 -37.89 6.79 12.22
CA ASN A 147 -38.64 7.01 10.98
C ASN A 147 -39.68 8.11 11.23
N GLU A 148 -40.37 8.56 10.19
CA GLU A 148 -41.39 9.62 10.30
C GLU A 148 -42.47 9.32 11.36
N ASN A 149 -42.78 8.04 11.60
CA ASN A 149 -43.80 7.59 12.54
C ASN A 149 -43.26 7.31 13.97
N ARG A 150 -41.94 7.31 14.16
CA ARG A 150 -41.25 7.03 15.42
C ARG A 150 -40.01 7.94 15.54
N PRO A 151 -40.20 9.25 15.72
CA PRO A 151 -39.08 10.16 15.93
C PRO A 151 -38.31 9.77 17.19
N VAL A 152 -37.04 10.12 17.24
CA VAL A 152 -36.24 9.94 18.46
C VAL A 152 -35.98 11.29 19.11
N LYS A 153 -36.06 11.32 20.45
CA LYS A 153 -35.73 12.50 21.24
C LYS A 153 -34.36 12.29 21.88
N ILE A 154 -33.45 13.22 21.63
CA ILE A 154 -32.12 13.26 22.22
C ILE A 154 -32.15 14.33 23.30
N GLN A 155 -31.87 13.94 24.54
CA GLN A 155 -31.79 14.85 25.68
C GLN A 155 -30.36 14.84 26.23
N ILE A 156 -29.72 15.99 26.34
CA ILE A 156 -28.37 16.16 26.89
C ILE A 156 -28.48 17.11 28.08
N THR A 157 -28.24 16.60 29.28
CA THR A 157 -28.25 17.37 30.52
C THR A 157 -26.84 17.59 31.00
N PHE A 158 -26.40 18.84 31.12
CA PHE A 158 -25.14 19.22 31.73
C PHE A 158 -25.30 19.24 33.26
N HIS A 159 -24.24 18.92 33.99
CA HIS A 159 -24.22 19.00 35.45
C HIS A 159 -22.90 19.58 35.89
N GLN A 160 -22.92 20.82 36.36
CA GLN A 160 -21.73 21.54 36.82
C GLN A 160 -21.48 21.33 38.33
N GLN A 161 -20.23 21.08 38.71
CA GLN A 161 -19.81 20.88 40.11
C GLN A 161 -18.99 22.05 40.67
N ASN A 162 -18.53 22.97 39.83
CA ASN A 162 -17.80 24.17 40.23
C ASN A 162 -18.29 25.39 39.43
N ASP A 163 -17.99 26.60 39.89
CA ASP A 163 -18.40 27.85 39.24
C ASP A 163 -17.66 28.16 37.93
N ILE A 164 -16.93 27.19 37.36
CA ILE A 164 -16.22 27.33 36.09
C ILE A 164 -17.13 26.82 34.97
N PRO A 165 -17.67 27.68 34.10
CA PRO A 165 -18.68 27.30 33.11
C PRO A 165 -18.13 26.37 32.00
N LEU A 166 -18.98 25.58 31.34
CA LEU A 166 -18.61 24.72 30.20
C LEU A 166 -18.99 25.40 28.87
N SER A 167 -18.06 25.53 27.92
CA SER A 167 -18.35 25.97 26.54
C SER A 167 -18.54 24.77 25.61
N VAL A 168 -19.66 24.72 24.90
CA VAL A 168 -19.90 23.76 23.81
C VAL A 168 -19.99 24.53 22.49
N ALA A 169 -19.49 23.96 21.39
CA ALA A 169 -19.53 24.65 20.11
C ALA A 169 -20.99 24.74 19.61
N ILE A 170 -21.31 25.90 19.04
CA ILE A 170 -22.61 26.20 18.43
C ILE A 170 -22.34 26.57 16.96
N ASN A 171 -23.15 26.06 16.05
CA ASN A 171 -23.09 26.37 14.62
C ASN A 171 -23.58 27.81 14.36
N GLN A 172 -23.34 28.36 13.16
CA GLN A 172 -23.74 29.72 12.80
C GLN A 172 -25.25 29.97 12.86
N ASP A 173 -26.05 28.90 12.77
CA ASP A 173 -27.51 28.92 12.89
C ASP A 173 -28.01 28.81 14.35
N GLY A 174 -27.12 28.86 15.34
CA GLY A 174 -27.47 28.80 16.76
C GLY A 174 -27.70 27.39 17.31
N THR A 175 -27.50 26.35 16.49
CA THR A 175 -27.67 24.94 16.91
C THR A 175 -26.42 24.38 17.58
N LEU A 176 -26.60 23.40 18.49
CA LEU A 176 -25.48 22.66 19.06
C LEU A 176 -24.66 22.03 17.94
N SER A 177 -23.34 22.24 17.94
CA SER A 177 -22.43 21.60 16.98
C SER A 177 -22.27 20.13 17.36
N ALA A 178 -23.24 19.32 16.95
CA ALA A 178 -23.33 17.89 17.18
C ALA A 178 -23.50 17.16 15.85
N CYS A 179 -23.05 15.91 15.83
CA CYS A 179 -23.28 15.00 14.72
C CYS A 179 -23.79 13.66 15.22
N MET A 180 -24.63 13.04 14.42
CA MET A 180 -25.06 11.66 14.60
C MET A 180 -24.31 10.79 13.61
N ASN A 181 -23.76 9.68 14.11
CA ASN A 181 -23.18 8.67 13.24
C ASN A 181 -24.14 7.48 13.18
N GLY A 182 -24.34 6.97 11.98
CA GLY A 182 -25.23 5.84 11.74
C GLY A 182 -25.06 5.22 10.37
N PHE A 183 -26.04 4.39 10.03
CA PHE A 183 -26.14 3.71 8.74
C PHE A 183 -27.44 4.10 8.04
N LEU A 184 -27.34 4.82 6.93
CA LEU A 184 -28.46 5.12 6.04
C LEU A 184 -28.72 3.94 5.10
N ASN A 185 -29.99 3.56 4.94
CA ASN A 185 -30.38 2.47 4.05
C ASN A 185 -30.45 2.93 2.58
N THR A 186 -29.32 3.34 2.00
CA THR A 186 -29.20 3.85 0.62
C THR A 186 -28.56 2.83 -0.32
N GLN A 187 -28.84 2.94 -1.62
CA GLN A 187 -28.22 2.10 -2.65
C GLN A 187 -26.67 2.20 -2.64
N ASP A 188 -26.15 3.38 -2.30
CA ASP A 188 -24.71 3.63 -2.16
C ASP A 188 -24.12 2.81 -1.02
N ASN A 189 -24.72 2.88 0.17
CA ASN A 189 -24.25 2.09 1.31
C ASN A 189 -24.38 0.58 1.07
N HIS A 190 -25.44 0.13 0.38
CA HIS A 190 -25.54 -1.27 -0.07
C HIS A 190 -24.40 -1.67 -1.01
N SER A 191 -23.97 -0.76 -1.89
CA SER A 191 -22.85 -0.99 -2.81
C SER A 191 -21.52 -1.09 -2.06
N LEU A 192 -21.30 -0.25 -1.06
CA LEU A 192 -20.12 -0.31 -0.18
C LEU A 192 -20.09 -1.59 0.66
N VAL A 193 -21.24 -2.00 1.22
CA VAL A 193 -21.37 -3.27 1.96
C VAL A 193 -21.04 -4.46 1.05
N LYS A 194 -21.52 -4.46 -0.21
CA LYS A 194 -21.12 -5.50 -1.19
C LYS A 194 -19.62 -5.50 -1.45
N GLY A 195 -19.02 -4.31 -1.65
CA GLY A 195 -17.58 -4.16 -1.80
C GLY A 195 -16.80 -4.74 -0.62
N TYR A 196 -17.22 -4.44 0.61
CA TYR A 196 -16.65 -5.01 1.83
C TYR A 196 -16.70 -6.55 1.83
N TRP A 197 -17.85 -7.16 1.53
CA TRP A 197 -17.97 -8.62 1.54
C TRP A 197 -17.18 -9.31 0.43
N ILE A 198 -17.02 -8.66 -0.72
CA ILE A 198 -16.13 -9.15 -1.79
C ILE A 198 -14.68 -9.12 -1.29
N LEU A 199 -14.22 -7.99 -0.72
CA LEU A 199 -12.88 -7.87 -0.14
C LEU A 199 -12.67 -8.95 0.94
N PHE A 200 -13.57 -9.04 1.92
CA PHE A 200 -13.51 -10.03 2.98
C PHE A 200 -13.39 -11.47 2.44
N THR A 201 -14.17 -11.80 1.40
CA THR A 201 -14.13 -13.12 0.78
C THR A 201 -12.79 -13.40 0.10
N LEU A 202 -12.21 -12.42 -0.60
CA LEU A 202 -10.89 -12.54 -1.22
C LEU A 202 -9.79 -12.78 -0.17
N LEU A 203 -9.83 -12.03 0.93
CA LEU A 203 -8.83 -12.12 2.00
C LEU A 203 -8.96 -13.42 2.80
N PHE A 204 -10.19 -13.83 3.10
CA PHE A 204 -10.46 -15.15 3.68
C PHE A 204 -9.98 -16.28 2.77
N ALA A 205 -10.25 -16.20 1.47
CA ALA A 205 -9.77 -17.17 0.49
C ALA A 205 -8.24 -17.19 0.43
N ALA A 206 -7.56 -16.04 0.48
CA ALA A 206 -6.10 -15.97 0.48
C ALA A 206 -5.49 -16.72 1.66
N VAL A 207 -6.03 -16.51 2.88
CA VAL A 207 -5.56 -17.21 4.08
C VAL A 207 -5.92 -18.70 4.05
N LEU A 208 -7.15 -19.05 3.70
CA LEU A 208 -7.57 -20.45 3.67
C LEU A 208 -6.82 -21.25 2.60
N VAL A 209 -6.76 -20.76 1.37
CA VAL A 209 -6.03 -21.41 0.28
C VAL A 209 -4.54 -21.43 0.57
N GLY A 210 -3.96 -20.35 1.10
CA GLY A 210 -2.58 -20.31 1.55
C GLY A 210 -2.27 -21.38 2.60
N TYR A 211 -3.14 -21.55 3.60
CA TYR A 211 -3.02 -22.62 4.60
C TYR A 211 -3.05 -24.00 3.94
N LEU A 212 -4.05 -24.26 3.09
CA LEU A 212 -4.21 -25.54 2.42
C LEU A 212 -2.99 -25.86 1.54
N MET A 213 -2.52 -24.91 0.74
CA MET A 213 -1.36 -25.10 -0.13
C MET A 213 -0.07 -25.33 0.67
N LEU A 214 0.18 -24.58 1.75
CA LEU A 214 1.45 -24.65 2.48
C LEU A 214 1.49 -25.80 3.50
N ALA A 215 0.42 -25.98 4.27
CA ALA A 215 0.38 -26.88 5.43
C ALA A 215 -0.25 -28.25 5.12
N VAL A 216 -1.18 -28.33 4.16
CA VAL A 216 -1.91 -29.57 3.82
C VAL A 216 -1.31 -30.23 2.57
N PHE A 217 -1.35 -29.54 1.43
CA PHE A 217 -0.88 -30.07 0.13
C PHE A 217 0.63 -29.93 -0.07
N HIS A 218 1.30 -29.11 0.75
CA HIS A 218 2.74 -28.88 0.69
C HIS A 218 3.23 -28.43 -0.70
N THR A 219 2.39 -27.66 -1.39
CA THR A 219 2.63 -27.10 -2.72
C THR A 219 3.96 -26.32 -2.76
N LYS A 220 4.58 -26.27 -3.94
CA LYS A 220 5.81 -25.49 -4.14
C LYS A 220 5.52 -24.00 -3.90
N LEU A 221 6.48 -23.32 -3.28
CA LEU A 221 6.28 -21.96 -2.78
C LEU A 221 5.90 -20.94 -3.87
N HIS A 222 6.44 -21.08 -5.08
CA HIS A 222 6.11 -20.18 -6.20
C HIS A 222 4.64 -20.32 -6.64
N TRP A 223 4.08 -21.53 -6.66
CA TRP A 223 2.66 -21.72 -6.97
C TRP A 223 1.77 -21.18 -5.85
N CYS A 224 2.19 -21.37 -4.58
CA CYS A 224 1.47 -20.75 -3.47
C CYS A 224 1.49 -19.23 -3.57
N PHE A 225 2.65 -18.63 -3.80
CA PHE A 225 2.80 -17.18 -3.99
C PHE A 225 1.92 -16.68 -5.14
N LEU A 226 1.94 -17.35 -6.30
CA LEU A 226 1.10 -16.97 -7.43
C LEU A 226 -0.39 -16.95 -7.04
N THR A 227 -0.89 -18.02 -6.41
CA THR A 227 -2.31 -18.14 -6.06
C THR A 227 -2.73 -17.14 -4.99
N VAL A 228 -1.99 -17.03 -3.88
CA VAL A 228 -2.34 -16.08 -2.81
C VAL A 228 -2.08 -14.64 -3.23
N GLY A 229 -1.04 -14.41 -4.04
CA GLY A 229 -0.68 -13.10 -4.57
C GLY A 229 -1.75 -12.52 -5.48
N VAL A 230 -2.40 -13.34 -6.32
CA VAL A 230 -3.58 -12.89 -7.11
C VAL A 230 -4.68 -12.38 -6.17
N LEU A 231 -5.02 -13.14 -5.13
CA LEU A 231 -6.10 -12.79 -4.20
C LEU A 231 -5.76 -11.52 -3.40
N LEU A 232 -4.51 -11.40 -2.94
CA LEU A 232 -4.05 -10.21 -2.21
C LEU A 232 -3.97 -8.98 -3.11
N ILE A 233 -3.46 -9.09 -4.34
CA ILE A 233 -3.44 -7.98 -5.30
C ILE A 233 -4.84 -7.48 -5.58
N MET A 234 -5.81 -8.37 -5.80
CA MET A 234 -7.21 -7.97 -5.97
C MET A 234 -7.73 -7.23 -4.72
N GLY A 235 -7.33 -7.66 -3.53
CA GLY A 235 -7.61 -6.93 -2.29
C GLY A 235 -6.99 -5.53 -2.26
N PHE A 236 -5.70 -5.40 -2.60
CA PHE A 236 -5.02 -4.10 -2.69
C PHE A 236 -5.64 -3.19 -3.74
N ASP A 237 -6.06 -3.70 -4.91
CA ASP A 237 -6.74 -2.93 -5.96
C ASP A 237 -8.10 -2.37 -5.52
N MET A 238 -8.78 -3.08 -4.61
CA MET A 238 -10.05 -2.64 -4.02
C MET A 238 -9.84 -1.60 -2.92
N VAL A 239 -8.82 -1.76 -2.08
CA VAL A 239 -8.55 -0.87 -0.94
C VAL A 239 -7.83 0.40 -1.38
N LEU A 240 -6.92 0.30 -2.34
CA LEU A 240 -6.12 1.40 -2.87
C LEU A 240 -6.45 1.56 -4.37
N PRO A 241 -7.59 2.19 -4.71
CA PRO A 241 -8.08 2.31 -6.08
C PRO A 241 -7.14 3.10 -7.00
N ILE A 242 -7.53 3.23 -8.28
CA ILE A 242 -6.76 3.97 -9.29
C ILE A 242 -6.36 5.36 -8.81
N GLN A 243 -5.14 5.80 -9.19
CA GLN A 243 -4.44 7.01 -8.73
C GLN A 243 -3.88 6.99 -7.32
N SER A 244 -4.18 5.98 -6.50
CA SER A 244 -3.62 5.94 -5.14
C SER A 244 -2.10 5.79 -5.15
N ALA A 245 -1.53 5.06 -6.11
CA ALA A 245 -0.10 4.75 -6.12
C ALA A 245 0.75 5.96 -6.57
N PRO A 246 2.01 6.08 -6.10
CA PRO A 246 2.81 7.22 -6.50
C PRO A 246 3.21 7.17 -7.98
N ASP A 247 3.09 8.32 -8.64
CA ASP A 247 3.33 8.59 -10.06
C ASP A 247 2.47 7.76 -11.03
N GLU A 248 1.34 7.21 -10.58
CA GLU A 248 0.55 6.25 -11.36
C GLU A 248 0.00 6.85 -12.67
N TRP A 249 -0.49 8.09 -12.65
CA TRP A 249 -0.94 8.79 -13.87
C TRP A 249 0.18 8.96 -14.91
N ASN A 250 1.37 9.31 -14.44
CA ASN A 250 2.52 9.54 -15.32
C ASN A 250 2.94 8.26 -16.03
N HIS A 251 2.82 7.11 -15.36
CA HIS A 251 3.05 5.80 -15.94
C HIS A 251 1.91 5.34 -16.84
N TYR A 252 0.66 5.52 -16.41
CA TYR A 252 -0.54 5.21 -17.20
C TYR A 252 -0.53 5.96 -18.54
N SER A 253 -0.16 7.24 -18.55
CA SER A 253 -0.05 8.04 -19.78
C SER A 253 1.07 7.56 -20.72
N GLN A 254 2.18 7.01 -20.21
CA GLN A 254 3.18 6.35 -21.10
C GLN A 254 2.59 5.10 -21.74
N SER A 255 1.87 4.29 -20.98
CA SER A 255 1.19 3.09 -21.48
C SER A 255 0.09 3.42 -22.49
N TYR A 256 -0.60 4.55 -22.28
CA TYR A 256 -1.56 5.08 -23.23
C TYR A 256 -0.89 5.50 -24.54
N ARG A 257 0.30 6.13 -24.48
CA ARG A 257 1.11 6.43 -25.68
C ARG A 257 1.43 5.17 -26.48
N PHE A 258 1.75 4.07 -25.80
CA PHE A 258 1.94 2.78 -26.48
C PHE A 258 0.65 2.30 -27.17
N SER A 259 -0.50 2.46 -26.51
CA SER A 259 -1.80 2.18 -27.14
C SER A 259 -2.06 3.04 -28.37
N ASP A 260 -1.73 4.34 -28.34
CA ASP A 260 -1.90 5.24 -29.49
C ASP A 260 -1.05 4.79 -30.68
N ARG A 261 0.20 4.36 -30.44
CA ARG A 261 1.06 3.79 -31.50
C ARG A 261 0.44 2.55 -32.13
N LEU A 262 -0.11 1.65 -31.32
CA LEU A 262 -0.79 0.45 -31.83
C LEU A 262 -2.05 0.78 -32.63
N MET A 263 -2.75 1.84 -32.26
CA MET A 263 -3.97 2.30 -32.92
C MET A 263 -3.71 3.26 -34.09
N GLY A 264 -2.44 3.53 -34.44
CA GLY A 264 -2.06 4.43 -35.53
C GLY A 264 -2.37 5.91 -35.26
N LYS A 265 -2.47 6.30 -33.98
CA LYS A 265 -2.74 7.67 -33.52
C LYS A 265 -1.45 8.44 -33.27
N GLN A 266 -1.55 9.77 -33.11
CA GLN A 266 -0.42 10.61 -32.78
C GLN A 266 0.09 10.27 -31.37
N ALA A 267 1.39 9.96 -31.27
CA ALA A 267 2.02 9.43 -30.06
C ALA A 267 3.42 10.06 -29.86
N ASP A 268 3.44 11.39 -29.81
CA ASP A 268 4.63 12.18 -29.63
C ASP A 268 5.12 12.14 -28.16
N PRO A 269 6.41 12.47 -27.90
CA PRO A 269 6.95 12.43 -26.54
C PRO A 269 6.22 13.33 -25.53
N SER A 270 5.61 14.43 -25.99
CA SER A 270 4.92 15.42 -25.14
C SER A 270 3.41 15.48 -25.37
N LEU A 271 2.87 14.69 -26.30
CA LEU A 271 1.47 14.77 -26.73
C LEU A 271 0.93 13.41 -27.12
N ILE A 272 -0.20 13.02 -26.53
CA ILE A 272 -0.93 11.78 -26.85
C ILE A 272 -2.38 12.10 -27.21
N THR A 273 -3.09 11.12 -27.77
CA THR A 273 -4.47 11.25 -28.23
C THR A 273 -5.38 10.42 -27.33
N MET A 274 -5.98 11.05 -26.31
CA MET A 274 -6.84 10.37 -25.34
C MET A 274 -8.32 10.52 -25.68
N ARG A 275 -9.14 9.49 -25.40
CA ARG A 275 -10.59 9.63 -25.43
C ARG A 275 -11.04 10.67 -24.39
N HIS A 276 -12.10 11.42 -24.68
CA HIS A 276 -12.62 12.43 -23.76
C HIS A 276 -12.91 11.88 -22.36
N ASP A 277 -13.49 10.67 -22.29
CA ASP A 277 -13.76 9.96 -21.04
C ASP A 277 -12.47 9.64 -20.23
N ASP A 278 -11.34 9.39 -20.90
CA ASP A 278 -10.07 9.01 -20.26
C ASP A 278 -9.26 10.22 -19.77
N ALA A 279 -9.47 11.40 -20.36
CA ALA A 279 -8.63 12.58 -20.17
C ALA A 279 -8.82 13.27 -18.81
N PHE A 280 -10.02 13.19 -18.24
CA PHE A 280 -10.44 13.96 -17.05
C PHE A 280 -10.58 13.09 -15.80
N ILE A 281 -9.73 12.07 -15.67
CA ILE A 281 -9.78 11.13 -14.54
C ILE A 281 -9.63 11.82 -13.17
N PHE A 282 -8.85 12.91 -13.10
CA PHE A 282 -8.61 13.69 -11.87
C PHE A 282 -9.84 14.46 -11.40
N ASP A 283 -10.80 14.76 -12.29
CA ASP A 283 -12.04 15.42 -11.91
C ASP A 283 -12.97 14.46 -11.15
N ALA A 284 -12.75 13.15 -11.30
CA ALA A 284 -13.61 12.11 -10.74
C ALA A 284 -13.00 11.34 -9.56
N ILE A 285 -11.67 11.24 -9.45
CA ILE A 285 -10.96 10.42 -8.46
C ILE A 285 -9.74 11.16 -7.92
N ASP A 286 -9.71 11.38 -6.61
CA ASP A 286 -8.56 11.92 -5.86
C ASP A 286 -7.53 10.81 -5.56
N GLU A 287 -6.25 11.21 -5.43
CA GLU A 287 -5.15 10.35 -4.95
C GLU A 287 -5.40 9.74 -3.57
N ASN A 288 -6.23 10.38 -2.75
CA ASN A 288 -6.62 9.89 -1.43
C ASN A 288 -8.01 9.23 -1.50
N PRO A 289 -8.09 7.90 -1.34
CA PRO A 289 -9.37 7.20 -1.41
C PRO A 289 -10.33 7.68 -0.32
N THR A 290 -11.55 7.98 -0.73
CA THR A 290 -12.68 8.31 0.15
C THR A 290 -13.86 7.40 -0.14
N LYS A 291 -14.91 7.49 0.68
CA LYS A 291 -16.21 6.87 0.40
C LYS A 291 -16.68 7.12 -1.03
N GLN A 292 -16.56 8.36 -1.51
CA GLN A 292 -16.98 8.74 -2.87
C GLN A 292 -16.14 8.04 -3.94
N THR A 293 -14.84 7.90 -3.72
CA THR A 293 -13.94 7.17 -4.63
C THR A 293 -14.43 5.74 -4.86
N TYR A 294 -14.77 5.02 -3.79
CA TYR A 294 -15.26 3.64 -3.89
C TYR A 294 -16.60 3.55 -4.62
N LEU A 295 -17.53 4.47 -4.34
CA LEU A 295 -18.82 4.52 -5.05
C LEU A 295 -18.63 4.77 -6.54
N THR A 296 -17.78 5.74 -6.90
CA THR A 296 -17.44 6.04 -8.29
C THR A 296 -16.82 4.82 -8.98
N VAL A 297 -15.86 4.15 -8.35
CA VAL A 297 -15.21 2.95 -8.92
C VAL A 297 -16.17 1.78 -9.06
N PHE A 298 -16.83 1.36 -7.97
CA PHE A 298 -17.73 0.20 -7.99
C PHE A 298 -18.94 0.42 -8.88
N GLY A 299 -19.42 1.66 -8.98
CA GLY A 299 -20.53 2.03 -9.85
C GLY A 299 -20.19 2.04 -11.33
N ASN A 300 -18.91 2.13 -11.72
CA ASN A 300 -18.50 2.30 -13.11
C ASN A 300 -17.66 1.16 -13.68
N ILE A 301 -17.14 0.25 -12.85
CA ILE A 301 -16.37 -0.89 -13.33
C ILE A 301 -17.22 -1.80 -14.25
N GLY A 302 -16.65 -2.18 -15.40
CA GLY A 302 -17.31 -3.01 -16.41
C GLY A 302 -18.29 -2.26 -17.32
N LYS A 303 -18.51 -0.96 -17.13
CA LYS A 303 -19.39 -0.16 -17.99
C LYS A 303 -18.66 0.34 -19.25
N LYS A 304 -19.44 0.54 -20.31
CA LYS A 304 -18.99 1.20 -21.54
C LYS A 304 -19.03 2.72 -21.39
N ILE A 305 -18.36 3.42 -22.29
CA ILE A 305 -18.46 4.88 -22.39
C ILE A 305 -19.92 5.27 -22.63
N ASP A 306 -20.40 6.23 -21.85
CA ASP A 306 -21.71 6.86 -21.96
C ASP A 306 -21.52 8.39 -22.08
N GLY A 307 -20.82 8.79 -23.14
CA GLY A 307 -20.31 10.16 -23.29
C GLY A 307 -19.67 10.39 -24.66
N ASP A 308 -18.97 11.52 -24.79
CA ASP A 308 -18.35 11.92 -26.05
C ASP A 308 -17.30 10.89 -26.52
N PRO A 309 -17.50 10.22 -27.67
CA PRO A 309 -16.52 9.28 -28.20
C PRO A 309 -15.30 9.98 -28.80
N ASN A 310 -15.29 11.31 -28.88
CA ASN A 310 -14.21 12.07 -29.47
C ASN A 310 -12.91 11.89 -28.67
N GLU A 311 -11.81 11.95 -29.41
CA GLU A 311 -10.47 11.99 -28.85
C GLU A 311 -9.98 13.43 -28.84
N LEU A 312 -9.16 13.77 -27.85
CA LEU A 312 -8.52 15.08 -27.75
C LEU A 312 -7.01 14.93 -27.51
N PRO A 313 -6.22 15.91 -27.99
CA PRO A 313 -4.79 15.95 -27.74
C PRO A 313 -4.54 16.29 -26.27
N MET A 314 -3.82 15.42 -25.56
CA MET A 314 -3.47 15.58 -24.16
C MET A 314 -1.96 15.78 -23.99
N PRO A 315 -1.52 16.90 -23.39
CA PRO A 315 -0.12 17.09 -23.06
C PRO A 315 0.28 16.15 -21.94
N VAL A 316 1.41 15.46 -22.11
CA VAL A 316 1.92 14.49 -21.13
C VAL A 316 3.41 14.67 -20.92
N GLU A 317 3.86 14.41 -19.70
CA GLU A 317 5.29 14.40 -19.41
C GLU A 317 5.96 13.17 -20.03
N LYS A 318 7.18 13.33 -20.55
CA LYS A 318 7.99 12.22 -21.03
C LYS A 318 8.79 11.63 -19.87
N PHE A 319 8.38 10.48 -19.36
CA PHE A 319 9.31 9.62 -18.62
C PHE A 319 10.20 8.92 -19.66
N GLY A 320 11.51 9.12 -19.59
CA GLY A 320 12.46 8.98 -20.71
C GLY A 320 12.46 7.69 -21.54
N TRP A 321 11.69 6.64 -21.21
CA TRP A 321 11.66 5.37 -21.95
C TRP A 321 10.26 4.74 -22.01
N ASP A 322 9.71 4.53 -23.22
CA ASP A 322 8.48 3.74 -23.45
C ASP A 322 8.76 2.22 -23.46
N GLY A 323 9.46 1.70 -22.45
CA GLY A 323 9.97 0.32 -22.45
C GLY A 323 8.95 -0.81 -22.33
N PRO A 324 9.39 -2.09 -22.30
CA PRO A 324 8.62 -3.26 -21.89
C PRO A 324 7.76 -3.06 -20.65
N SER A 325 8.15 -2.18 -19.72
CA SER A 325 7.35 -1.86 -18.54
C SER A 325 5.95 -1.34 -18.88
N TYR A 326 5.76 -0.71 -20.03
CA TYR A 326 4.48 -0.13 -20.46
C TYR A 326 3.80 -0.93 -21.58
N VAL A 327 4.45 -1.98 -22.09
CA VAL A 327 3.91 -2.79 -23.20
C VAL A 327 2.69 -3.57 -22.75
N PHE A 328 2.75 -4.23 -21.59
CA PHE A 328 1.65 -5.05 -21.08
C PHE A 328 0.44 -4.19 -20.71
N GLU A 329 0.68 -3.05 -20.04
CA GLU A 329 -0.34 -2.05 -19.74
C GLU A 329 -0.95 -1.47 -21.02
N GLY A 330 -0.10 -1.04 -21.96
CA GLY A 330 -0.55 -0.45 -23.22
C GLY A 330 -1.40 -1.40 -24.06
N LEU A 331 -1.06 -2.69 -24.11
CA LEU A 331 -1.89 -3.73 -24.76
C LEU A 331 -3.26 -3.85 -24.10
N ALA A 332 -3.31 -3.81 -22.77
CA ALA A 332 -4.58 -3.86 -22.04
C ALA A 332 -5.42 -2.60 -22.26
N ILE A 333 -4.78 -1.42 -22.30
CA ILE A 333 -5.43 -0.15 -22.66
C ILE A 333 -6.01 -0.23 -24.08
N THR A 334 -5.24 -0.72 -25.06
CA THR A 334 -5.72 -0.90 -26.44
C THR A 334 -6.93 -1.82 -26.48
N ALA A 335 -6.89 -2.97 -25.80
CA ALA A 335 -8.01 -3.89 -25.73
C ALA A 335 -9.26 -3.23 -25.11
N GLY A 336 -9.09 -2.50 -24.01
CA GLY A 336 -10.19 -1.80 -23.33
C GLY A 336 -10.82 -0.70 -24.19
N ARG A 337 -10.00 0.06 -24.91
CA ARG A 337 -10.44 1.07 -25.89
C ARG A 337 -11.23 0.46 -27.03
N LEU A 338 -10.74 -0.65 -27.62
CA LEU A 338 -11.42 -1.36 -28.71
C LEU A 338 -12.77 -1.96 -28.29
N MET A 339 -12.91 -2.35 -27.02
CA MET A 339 -14.17 -2.85 -26.45
C MET A 339 -15.14 -1.71 -26.03
N ASN A 340 -14.71 -0.46 -26.18
CA ASN A 340 -15.42 0.75 -25.79
C ASN A 340 -15.77 0.81 -24.29
N PHE A 341 -14.88 0.28 -23.43
CA PHE A 341 -15.01 0.41 -21.98
C PHE A 341 -14.70 1.83 -21.50
N ASN A 342 -15.32 2.26 -20.40
CA ASN A 342 -15.06 3.55 -19.78
C ASN A 342 -13.66 3.64 -19.14
N TYR A 343 -13.25 4.84 -18.77
CA TYR A 343 -11.91 5.12 -18.25
C TYR A 343 -11.55 4.28 -17.02
N ILE A 344 -12.48 4.08 -16.07
CA ILE A 344 -12.24 3.27 -14.86
C ILE A 344 -11.89 1.84 -15.24
N THR A 345 -12.68 1.24 -16.12
CA THR A 345 -12.47 -0.15 -16.55
C THR A 345 -11.17 -0.29 -17.31
N VAL A 346 -10.86 0.64 -18.23
CA VAL A 346 -9.61 0.61 -18.99
C VAL A 346 -8.39 0.78 -18.08
N TYR A 347 -8.47 1.63 -17.07
CA TYR A 347 -7.40 1.81 -16.09
C TYR A 347 -7.17 0.53 -15.26
N TYR A 348 -8.25 -0.09 -14.77
CA TYR A 348 -8.12 -1.37 -14.05
C TYR A 348 -7.62 -2.51 -14.94
N MET A 349 -7.98 -2.54 -16.23
CA MET A 349 -7.40 -3.50 -17.17
C MET A 349 -5.88 -3.32 -17.28
N ALA A 350 -5.39 -2.08 -17.32
CA ALA A 350 -3.96 -1.77 -17.30
C ALA A 350 -3.29 -2.25 -16.00
N ARG A 351 -3.87 -1.93 -14.83
CA ARG A 351 -3.36 -2.38 -13.52
C ARG A 351 -3.28 -3.89 -13.43
N VAL A 352 -4.36 -4.60 -13.78
CA VAL A 352 -4.39 -6.08 -13.75
C VAL A 352 -3.32 -6.66 -14.67
N ALA A 353 -3.13 -6.12 -15.88
CA ALA A 353 -2.07 -6.58 -16.78
C ALA A 353 -0.67 -6.39 -16.18
N ASN A 354 -0.43 -5.26 -15.51
CA ASN A 354 0.84 -5.00 -14.83
C ASN A 354 1.04 -5.92 -13.60
N SER A 355 -0.02 -6.14 -12.82
CA SER A 355 0.00 -7.08 -11.69
C SER A 355 0.29 -8.52 -12.11
N LEU A 356 -0.23 -8.96 -13.25
CA LEU A 356 0.10 -10.28 -13.80
C LEU A 356 1.58 -10.39 -14.15
N LEU A 357 2.20 -9.31 -14.66
CA LEU A 357 3.64 -9.26 -14.91
C LEU A 357 4.44 -9.36 -13.59
N TYR A 358 4.04 -8.62 -12.55
CA TYR A 358 4.64 -8.72 -11.22
C TYR A 358 4.60 -10.13 -10.66
N LEU A 359 3.41 -10.74 -10.66
CA LEU A 359 3.19 -12.09 -10.17
C LEU A 359 4.01 -13.10 -10.97
N LEU A 360 4.06 -12.97 -12.29
CA LEU A 360 4.85 -13.83 -13.17
C LEU A 360 6.34 -13.73 -12.82
N LEU A 361 6.90 -12.52 -12.77
CA LEU A 361 8.33 -12.32 -12.55
C LEU A 361 8.78 -12.80 -11.16
N PHE A 362 8.01 -12.53 -10.10
CA PHE A 362 8.30 -13.07 -8.77
C PHE A 362 8.12 -14.58 -8.70
N THR A 363 7.08 -15.13 -9.34
CA THR A 363 6.88 -16.59 -9.42
C THR A 363 8.09 -17.25 -10.08
N LEU A 364 8.59 -16.70 -11.19
CA LEU A 364 9.79 -17.17 -11.86
C LEU A 364 11.03 -17.05 -10.96
N ALA A 365 11.23 -15.91 -10.30
CA ALA A 365 12.36 -15.71 -9.39
C ALA A 365 12.36 -16.73 -8.25
N ILE A 366 11.21 -16.95 -7.59
CA ILE A 366 11.03 -17.95 -6.52
C ILE A 366 11.18 -19.38 -7.07
N ALA A 367 10.75 -19.63 -8.31
CA ALA A 367 10.87 -20.94 -8.94
C ALA A 367 12.34 -21.30 -9.20
N ILE A 368 13.13 -20.38 -9.77
CA ILE A 368 14.52 -20.66 -10.17
C ILE A 368 15.54 -20.47 -9.05
N VAL A 369 15.25 -19.65 -8.03
CA VAL A 369 16.23 -19.39 -6.97
C VAL A 369 16.59 -20.72 -6.25
N PRO A 370 17.89 -21.04 -6.15
CA PRO A 370 18.36 -22.33 -5.64
C PRO A 370 18.26 -22.48 -4.11
N VAL A 371 18.30 -21.37 -3.38
CA VAL A 371 18.27 -21.32 -1.90
C VAL A 371 17.38 -20.17 -1.43
N ARG A 372 16.87 -20.24 -0.19
CA ARG A 372 16.14 -19.13 0.46
C ARG A 372 14.90 -18.65 -0.31
N LYS A 373 14.11 -19.59 -0.85
CA LYS A 373 12.84 -19.28 -1.53
C LYS A 373 11.87 -18.51 -0.62
N GLY A 374 11.89 -18.78 0.69
CA GLY A 374 11.13 -18.02 1.69
C GLY A 374 11.44 -16.52 1.71
N PHE A 375 12.71 -16.13 1.59
CA PHE A 375 13.11 -14.71 1.54
C PHE A 375 12.50 -13.99 0.34
N PHE A 376 12.55 -14.64 -0.83
CA PHE A 376 11.96 -14.10 -2.06
C PHE A 376 10.46 -13.94 -1.95
N ALA A 377 9.77 -14.96 -1.41
CA ALA A 377 8.33 -14.93 -1.25
C ALA A 377 7.89 -13.89 -0.21
N VAL A 378 8.57 -13.77 0.94
CA VAL A 378 8.27 -12.74 1.95
C VAL A 378 8.56 -11.33 1.40
N SER A 379 9.65 -11.13 0.65
CA SER A 379 9.93 -9.82 0.01
C SER A 379 8.86 -9.42 -1.00
N ALA A 380 8.30 -10.39 -1.72
CA ALA A 380 7.21 -10.19 -2.67
C ALA A 380 5.84 -10.01 -1.99
N LEU A 381 5.75 -10.26 -0.69
CA LEU A 381 4.54 -10.07 0.13
C LEU A 381 4.69 -8.89 1.10
N LEU A 382 5.69 -8.02 0.92
CA LEU A 382 5.73 -6.79 1.70
C LEU A 382 4.53 -5.90 1.31
N PRO A 383 3.90 -5.18 2.25
CA PRO A 383 2.77 -4.31 1.93
C PRO A 383 3.06 -3.32 0.80
N ILE A 384 4.22 -2.65 0.82
CA ILE A 384 4.62 -1.76 -0.28
C ILE A 384 4.83 -2.50 -1.60
N ALA A 385 5.29 -3.76 -1.54
CA ALA A 385 5.56 -4.55 -2.73
C ALA A 385 4.26 -4.99 -3.42
N LEU A 386 3.25 -5.39 -2.65
CA LEU A 386 1.92 -5.73 -3.15
C LEU A 386 1.18 -4.48 -3.63
N HIS A 387 1.27 -3.37 -2.89
CA HIS A 387 0.69 -2.10 -3.31
C HIS A 387 1.27 -1.59 -4.65
N LEU A 388 2.60 -1.62 -4.82
CA LEU A 388 3.20 -1.31 -6.11
C LEU A 388 2.78 -2.34 -7.17
N GLY A 389 2.76 -3.63 -6.80
CA GLY A 389 2.30 -4.73 -7.65
C GLY A 389 0.87 -4.57 -8.15
N SER A 390 0.01 -3.89 -7.40
CA SER A 390 -1.38 -3.56 -7.73
C SER A 390 -1.49 -2.14 -8.31
N SER A 391 -0.56 -1.66 -9.12
CA SER A 391 -0.63 -0.31 -9.69
C SER A 391 -0.06 -0.23 -11.11
N CYS A 392 -0.40 0.82 -11.85
CA CYS A 392 0.29 1.16 -13.10
C CYS A 392 1.64 1.84 -12.76
N SER A 393 2.57 1.11 -12.16
CA SER A 393 3.90 1.62 -11.83
C SER A 393 4.99 0.90 -12.62
N SER A 394 6.03 1.64 -13.02
CA SER A 394 7.27 1.03 -13.53
C SER A 394 7.98 0.16 -12.47
N ASP A 395 7.72 0.38 -11.18
CA ASP A 395 8.30 -0.40 -10.09
C ASP A 395 7.83 -1.87 -10.11
N THR A 396 6.62 -2.11 -10.63
CA THR A 396 5.96 -3.42 -10.78
C THR A 396 6.78 -4.40 -11.63
N GLN A 397 7.49 -3.92 -12.65
CA GLN A 397 8.45 -4.74 -13.40
C GLN A 397 9.83 -4.72 -12.74
N MET A 398 10.32 -3.54 -12.40
CA MET A 398 11.70 -3.30 -11.99
C MET A 398 12.10 -4.11 -10.75
N PHE A 399 11.25 -4.09 -9.73
CA PHE A 399 11.51 -4.77 -8.46
C PHE A 399 11.61 -6.30 -8.60
N PRO A 400 10.59 -7.01 -9.13
CA PRO A 400 10.71 -8.46 -9.33
C PRO A 400 11.76 -8.84 -10.36
N MET A 401 12.03 -7.99 -11.36
CA MET A 401 13.09 -8.25 -12.34
C MET A 401 14.47 -8.28 -11.68
N ALA A 402 14.76 -7.39 -10.71
CA ALA A 402 16.00 -7.44 -9.95
C ALA A 402 16.14 -8.72 -9.12
N PHE A 403 15.04 -9.22 -8.55
CA PHE A 403 15.01 -10.51 -7.88
C PHE A 403 15.27 -11.66 -8.86
N LEU A 404 14.68 -11.62 -10.05
CA LEU A 404 14.89 -12.62 -11.09
C LEU A 404 16.36 -12.63 -11.58
N VAL A 405 16.95 -11.46 -11.81
CA VAL A 405 18.38 -11.30 -12.14
C VAL A 405 19.25 -11.91 -11.05
N PHE A 406 18.99 -11.58 -9.79
CA PHE A 406 19.76 -12.11 -8.67
C PHE A 406 19.58 -13.63 -8.49
N ALA A 407 18.36 -14.14 -8.65
CA ALA A 407 18.08 -15.59 -8.60
C ALA A 407 18.82 -16.35 -9.69
N ALA A 408 18.80 -15.85 -10.92
CA ALA A 408 19.54 -16.43 -12.05
C ALA A 408 21.05 -16.35 -11.83
N TRP A 409 21.56 -15.21 -11.34
CA TRP A 409 22.97 -15.05 -10.98
C TRP A 409 23.41 -16.06 -9.90
N LEU A 410 22.60 -16.21 -8.84
CA LEU A 410 22.87 -17.15 -7.75
C LEU A 410 22.82 -18.60 -8.25
N ARG A 411 21.93 -18.92 -9.20
CA ARG A 411 21.89 -20.23 -9.86
C ARG A 411 23.17 -20.52 -10.65
N LEU A 412 23.71 -19.55 -11.38
CA LEU A 412 25.00 -19.69 -12.06
C LEU A 412 26.15 -19.89 -11.07
N LEU A 413 26.13 -19.16 -9.95
CA LEU A 413 27.15 -19.25 -8.92
C LEU A 413 27.19 -20.62 -8.23
N LEU A 414 26.01 -21.17 -7.94
CA LEU A 414 25.82 -22.45 -7.26
C LEU A 414 25.87 -23.66 -8.20
N LYS A 415 26.03 -23.46 -9.51
CA LYS A 415 26.15 -24.57 -10.46
C LYS A 415 27.37 -25.45 -10.12
N PRO A 416 27.27 -26.79 -10.13
CA PRO A 416 28.39 -27.69 -9.85
C PRO A 416 29.62 -27.40 -10.72
N GLU A 417 30.84 -27.57 -10.18
CA GLU A 417 32.08 -27.22 -10.91
C GLU A 417 32.36 -28.12 -12.11
N ASN A 418 31.86 -29.34 -12.09
CA ASN A 418 31.93 -30.30 -13.20
C ASN A 418 30.96 -29.97 -14.35
N GLU A 419 30.02 -29.04 -14.16
CA GLU A 419 29.03 -28.67 -15.17
C GLU A 419 29.24 -27.22 -15.66
N PRO A 420 29.91 -27.01 -16.80
CA PRO A 420 30.15 -25.66 -17.30
C PRO A 420 28.84 -24.93 -17.63
N ILE A 421 28.83 -23.61 -17.47
CA ILE A 421 27.73 -22.74 -17.90
C ILE A 421 27.54 -22.87 -19.40
N ASN A 422 26.33 -23.23 -19.82
CA ASN A 422 25.94 -23.26 -21.23
C ASN A 422 25.26 -21.94 -21.63
N ILE A 423 24.98 -21.78 -22.93
CA ILE A 423 24.32 -20.56 -23.43
C ILE A 423 22.91 -20.37 -22.88
N LYS A 424 22.16 -21.45 -22.59
CA LYS A 424 20.80 -21.37 -22.04
C LYS A 424 20.82 -20.81 -20.62
N ASP A 425 21.74 -21.29 -19.79
CA ASP A 425 21.96 -20.78 -18.43
C ASP A 425 22.36 -19.31 -18.45
N TRP A 426 23.23 -18.93 -19.40
CA TRP A 426 23.67 -17.55 -19.55
C TRP A 426 22.55 -16.62 -20.03
N LEU A 427 21.75 -17.04 -21.01
CA LEU A 427 20.61 -16.29 -21.51
C LEU A 427 19.54 -16.11 -20.43
N LEU A 428 19.29 -17.13 -19.60
CA LEU A 428 18.37 -17.03 -18.47
C LEU A 428 18.78 -15.93 -17.47
N PHE A 429 20.06 -15.62 -17.36
CA PHE A 429 20.58 -14.52 -16.54
C PHE A 429 20.63 -13.19 -17.30
N CYS A 430 21.13 -13.20 -18.55
CA CYS A 430 21.34 -11.96 -19.31
C CYS A 430 20.05 -11.32 -19.83
N ILE A 431 19.02 -12.10 -20.20
CA ILE A 431 17.76 -11.53 -20.69
C ILE A 431 17.08 -10.67 -19.61
N PRO A 432 16.84 -11.16 -18.38
CA PRO A 432 16.32 -10.32 -17.29
C PRO A 432 17.18 -9.10 -17.00
N LEU A 433 18.51 -9.24 -17.11
CA LEU A 433 19.43 -8.13 -16.85
C LEU A 433 19.32 -7.01 -17.90
N VAL A 434 19.21 -7.38 -19.17
CA VAL A 434 19.01 -6.40 -20.26
C VAL A 434 17.65 -5.70 -20.11
N LEU A 435 16.61 -6.42 -19.69
CA LEU A 435 15.28 -5.85 -19.45
C LEU A 435 15.24 -4.96 -18.20
N LEU A 436 16.04 -5.26 -17.17
CA LEU A 436 16.17 -4.43 -15.96
C LEU A 436 16.96 -3.15 -16.22
N ALA A 437 18.03 -3.23 -17.01
CA ALA A 437 18.98 -2.14 -17.20
C ALA A 437 18.36 -0.76 -17.53
N PRO A 438 17.39 -0.63 -18.46
CA PRO A 438 16.77 0.67 -18.79
C PRO A 438 15.86 1.22 -17.69
N SER A 439 15.59 0.45 -16.64
CA SER A 439 14.73 0.85 -15.54
C SER A 439 15.53 1.72 -14.56
N LYS A 440 15.28 3.02 -14.57
CA LYS A 440 15.83 3.99 -13.60
C LYS A 440 17.36 3.84 -13.44
N VAL A 441 17.83 3.57 -12.21
CA VAL A 441 19.25 3.44 -11.87
C VAL A 441 19.76 1.99 -11.89
N TYR A 442 18.92 1.02 -12.25
CA TYR A 442 19.22 -0.40 -12.04
C TYR A 442 20.07 -1.05 -13.14
N VAL A 443 20.45 -0.30 -14.17
CA VAL A 443 21.61 -0.62 -15.03
C VAL A 443 22.84 -1.01 -14.20
N LEU A 444 22.98 -0.45 -13.00
CA LEU A 444 24.11 -0.67 -12.11
C LEU A 444 24.16 -2.11 -11.52
N PHE A 445 23.20 -2.97 -11.86
CA PHE A 445 23.29 -4.42 -11.68
C PHE A 445 24.17 -5.11 -12.74
N CYS A 446 24.50 -4.44 -13.86
CA CYS A 446 25.31 -5.00 -14.95
C CYS A 446 26.69 -5.54 -14.55
N PRO A 447 27.40 -5.05 -13.49
CA PRO A 447 28.65 -5.64 -13.04
C PRO A 447 28.51 -7.10 -12.57
N LEU A 448 27.30 -7.57 -12.22
CA LEU A 448 27.03 -8.97 -11.86
C LEU A 448 27.51 -9.95 -12.94
N VAL A 449 27.45 -9.53 -14.22
CA VAL A 449 27.98 -10.29 -15.35
C VAL A 449 29.47 -10.58 -15.18
N LEU A 450 30.23 -9.56 -14.78
CA LEU A 450 31.69 -9.66 -14.58
C LEU A 450 32.03 -10.48 -13.33
N PHE A 451 31.12 -10.52 -12.36
CA PHE A 451 31.30 -11.20 -11.08
C PHE A 451 31.09 -12.72 -11.13
N VAL A 452 30.55 -13.25 -12.24
CA VAL A 452 30.46 -14.70 -12.46
C VAL A 452 31.88 -15.30 -12.57
N PRO A 453 32.26 -16.29 -11.71
CA PRO A 453 33.62 -16.81 -11.69
C PRO A 453 34.04 -17.46 -13.02
N ALA A 454 35.25 -17.14 -13.51
CA ALA A 454 35.75 -17.65 -14.79
C ALA A 454 35.86 -19.18 -14.86
N LYS A 455 36.08 -19.83 -13.71
CA LYS A 455 36.14 -21.29 -13.57
C LYS A 455 34.82 -22.01 -13.86
N LYS A 456 33.69 -21.30 -13.89
CA LYS A 456 32.36 -21.87 -14.20
C LYS A 456 32.11 -22.04 -15.71
N PHE A 457 33.02 -21.58 -16.55
CA PHE A 457 32.90 -21.66 -18.01
C PHE A 457 33.82 -22.73 -18.58
N LYS A 458 33.48 -23.23 -19.79
CA LYS A 458 34.25 -24.26 -20.49
C LYS A 458 35.73 -23.91 -20.66
N ASN A 459 36.04 -22.66 -21.02
CA ASN A 459 37.43 -22.19 -21.13
C ASN A 459 37.55 -20.68 -20.85
N ARG A 460 38.79 -20.18 -20.69
CA ARG A 460 39.07 -18.77 -20.36
C ARG A 460 38.63 -17.79 -21.46
N HIS A 461 38.60 -18.22 -22.72
CA HIS A 461 38.15 -17.40 -23.84
C HIS A 461 36.62 -17.24 -23.85
N SER A 462 35.88 -18.34 -23.69
CA SER A 462 34.42 -18.32 -23.57
C SER A 462 34.00 -17.51 -22.36
N SER A 463 34.71 -17.66 -21.23
CA SER A 463 34.44 -16.84 -20.05
C SER A 463 34.60 -15.34 -20.31
N ARG A 464 35.66 -14.92 -21.03
CA ARG A 464 35.86 -13.51 -21.37
C ARG A 464 34.79 -13.02 -22.35
N ALA A 465 34.51 -13.80 -23.39
CA ALA A 465 33.50 -13.48 -24.39
C ALA A 465 32.13 -13.27 -23.74
N TYR A 466 31.63 -14.25 -22.99
CA TYR A 466 30.32 -14.18 -22.33
C TYR A 466 30.21 -12.93 -21.45
N ARG A 467 31.22 -12.67 -20.60
CA ARG A 467 31.18 -11.56 -19.65
C ARG A 467 31.26 -10.18 -20.32
N TRP A 468 32.23 -9.99 -21.21
CA TRP A 468 32.46 -8.69 -21.82
C TRP A 468 31.47 -8.37 -22.94
N ILE A 469 31.05 -9.35 -23.74
CA ILE A 469 30.02 -9.14 -24.77
C ILE A 469 28.69 -8.79 -24.10
N SER A 470 28.27 -9.52 -23.06
CA SER A 470 27.03 -9.18 -22.36
C SER A 470 27.10 -7.82 -21.65
N PHE A 471 28.24 -7.46 -21.06
CA PHE A 471 28.44 -6.13 -20.50
C PHE A 471 28.36 -5.04 -21.57
N ALA A 472 29.01 -5.24 -22.72
CA ALA A 472 28.97 -4.32 -23.85
C ALA A 472 27.56 -4.21 -24.45
N ILE A 473 26.80 -5.30 -24.54
CA ILE A 473 25.40 -5.29 -25.01
C ILE A 473 24.53 -4.47 -24.05
N VAL A 474 24.66 -4.66 -22.73
CA VAL A 474 23.91 -3.87 -21.76
C VAL A 474 24.28 -2.39 -21.87
N ALA A 475 25.57 -2.07 -21.94
CA ALA A 475 26.04 -0.69 -22.09
C ALA A 475 25.59 -0.04 -23.41
N LEU A 476 25.69 -0.76 -24.53
CA LEU A 476 25.22 -0.29 -25.85
C LEU A 476 23.71 -0.09 -25.83
N PHE A 477 22.94 -1.04 -25.28
CA PHE A 477 21.51 -0.90 -25.14
C PHE A 477 21.18 0.36 -24.33
N MET A 478 21.86 0.61 -23.21
CA MET A 478 21.69 1.85 -22.44
C MET A 478 22.02 3.11 -23.23
N LEU A 479 23.12 3.11 -23.99
CA LEU A 479 23.52 4.26 -24.82
C LEU A 479 22.50 4.54 -25.91
N LEU A 480 21.95 3.50 -26.56
CA LEU A 480 20.91 3.66 -27.57
C LEU A 480 19.61 4.21 -26.97
N GLN A 481 19.27 3.82 -25.73
CA GLN A 481 18.07 4.30 -25.05
C GLN A 481 18.24 5.73 -24.47
N THR A 482 19.43 6.07 -23.97
CA THR A 482 19.70 7.37 -23.35
C THR A 482 20.19 8.43 -24.34
N GLY A 483 20.75 8.03 -25.49
CA GLY A 483 21.30 8.91 -26.50
C GLY A 483 20.29 9.89 -27.10
N GLY A 484 19.01 9.52 -27.18
CA GLY A 484 17.93 10.41 -27.61
C GLY A 484 17.43 11.40 -26.55
N ASN A 485 17.79 11.21 -25.26
CA ASN A 485 17.33 12.05 -24.14
C ASN A 485 18.38 13.08 -23.70
N ALA A 486 19.62 13.00 -24.20
CA ALA A 486 20.69 13.95 -23.83
C ALA A 486 20.32 15.41 -24.11
N ALA A 487 19.52 15.68 -25.15
CA ALA A 487 19.04 17.02 -25.49
C ALA A 487 17.95 17.56 -24.55
N SER A 488 17.19 16.65 -23.89
CA SER A 488 16.13 17.02 -22.93
C SER A 488 16.69 17.43 -21.57
N TYR A 489 17.88 16.97 -21.19
CA TYR A 489 18.58 17.40 -19.97
C TYR A 489 19.27 18.76 -20.11
N THR A 490 19.44 19.26 -21.34
CA THR A 490 20.04 20.57 -21.63
C THR A 490 19.01 21.68 -21.81
N THR A 491 17.72 21.36 -21.85
CA THR A 491 16.65 22.36 -21.96
C THR A 491 16.39 22.95 -20.57
N PRO A 492 16.58 24.26 -20.35
CA PRO A 492 16.32 24.87 -19.05
C PRO A 492 14.83 24.75 -18.73
N GLY A 493 14.47 23.85 -17.82
CA GLY A 493 13.15 23.88 -17.20
C GLY A 493 13.01 25.16 -16.37
N ALA A 494 11.79 25.65 -16.21
CA ALA A 494 11.49 26.81 -15.34
C ALA A 494 11.81 26.58 -13.84
N LYS A 495 12.25 25.38 -13.45
CA LYS A 495 12.60 24.99 -12.08
C LYS A 495 14.12 25.03 -11.86
N THR A 496 14.57 25.73 -10.82
CA THR A 496 15.97 25.76 -10.37
C THR A 496 16.31 24.47 -9.60
N LEU A 497 16.76 23.47 -10.32
CA LEU A 497 17.12 22.13 -9.82
C LEU A 497 18.64 21.98 -9.67
N PHE A 498 19.09 21.03 -8.84
CA PHE A 498 20.51 20.75 -8.69
C PHE A 498 21.12 20.18 -9.99
N THR A 499 22.26 20.74 -10.40
CA THR A 499 23.03 20.25 -11.56
C THR A 499 24.28 19.49 -11.10
N PRO A 500 24.84 18.59 -11.93
CA PRO A 500 26.13 17.94 -11.62
C PRO A 500 27.24 18.95 -11.34
N LYS A 501 27.26 20.07 -12.07
CA LYS A 501 28.21 21.15 -11.86
C LYS A 501 28.09 21.72 -10.45
N PHE A 502 26.86 22.02 -10.01
CA PHE A 502 26.61 22.52 -8.66
C PHE A 502 27.13 21.55 -7.59
N LEU A 503 26.78 20.27 -7.68
CA LEU A 503 27.17 19.27 -6.68
C LEU A 503 28.70 19.13 -6.56
N LEU A 504 29.42 19.29 -7.67
CA LEU A 504 30.88 19.20 -7.71
C LEU A 504 31.59 20.50 -7.29
N THR A 505 30.98 21.66 -7.46
CA THR A 505 31.55 22.95 -7.05
C THR A 505 31.21 23.34 -5.60
N HIS A 506 30.10 22.81 -5.07
CA HIS A 506 29.59 23.08 -3.71
C HIS A 506 29.64 21.80 -2.86
N LEU A 507 30.85 21.22 -2.71
CA LEU A 507 31.04 19.95 -2.01
C LEU A 507 30.65 20.00 -0.53
N GLN A 508 30.92 21.12 0.14
CA GLN A 508 30.60 21.29 1.56
C GLN A 508 29.08 21.32 1.77
N GLU A 509 28.36 22.10 0.97
CA GLU A 509 26.91 22.23 1.02
C GLU A 509 26.23 20.91 0.64
N THR A 510 26.75 20.23 -0.39
CA THR A 510 26.28 18.91 -0.79
C THR A 510 26.46 17.89 0.34
N PHE A 511 27.61 17.88 1.02
CA PHE A 511 27.85 16.98 2.14
C PHE A 511 26.94 17.29 3.34
N LEU A 512 26.75 18.56 3.68
CA LEU A 512 25.83 18.99 4.74
C LEU A 512 24.39 18.57 4.44
N MET A 513 23.94 18.74 3.20
CA MET A 513 22.62 18.33 2.76
C MET A 513 22.43 16.81 2.81
N LEU A 514 23.43 16.03 2.41
CA LEU A 514 23.41 14.57 2.57
C LEU A 514 23.35 14.15 4.04
N PHE A 515 24.12 14.81 4.90
CA PHE A 515 24.10 14.54 6.34
C PHE A 515 22.74 14.87 6.97
N GLN A 516 22.15 16.02 6.60
CA GLN A 516 20.81 16.40 7.04
C GLN A 516 19.76 15.40 6.54
N THR A 517 19.85 14.98 5.27
CA THR A 517 19.00 13.94 4.68
C THR A 517 19.09 12.64 5.46
N LEU A 518 20.30 12.17 5.82
CA LEU A 518 20.48 10.96 6.61
C LEU A 518 19.89 11.08 8.02
N LYS A 519 19.96 12.27 8.63
CA LYS A 519 19.37 12.55 9.94
C LYS A 519 17.84 12.49 9.88
N ASP A 520 17.24 13.08 8.85
CA ASP A 520 15.79 13.17 8.68
C ASP A 520 15.18 11.85 8.21
N LEU A 521 15.95 11.03 7.47
CA LEU A 521 15.50 9.74 6.93
C LEU A 521 15.85 8.52 7.79
N LYS A 522 16.45 8.74 8.97
CA LYS A 522 16.83 7.64 9.87
C LYS A 522 15.58 6.91 10.37
N GLY A 523 15.52 5.60 10.15
CA GLY A 523 14.39 4.74 10.56
C GLY A 523 13.21 4.77 9.58
N THR A 524 12.89 5.93 9.02
CA THR A 524 11.79 6.10 8.05
C THR A 524 12.06 5.41 6.71
N LEU A 525 13.32 5.29 6.27
CA LEU A 525 13.65 4.54 5.05
C LEU A 525 13.32 3.05 5.15
N VAL A 526 13.64 2.42 6.29
CA VAL A 526 13.33 0.98 6.47
C VAL A 526 11.82 0.80 6.63
N GLN A 527 11.16 1.64 7.41
CA GLN A 527 9.71 1.59 7.59
C GLN A 527 8.95 1.79 6.26
N SER A 528 9.34 2.79 5.45
CA SER A 528 8.74 3.03 4.13
C SER A 528 9.09 1.95 3.09
N MET A 529 10.24 1.27 3.22
CA MET A 529 10.59 0.10 2.40
C MET A 529 9.71 -1.12 2.72
N ILE A 530 9.09 -1.17 3.89
CA ILE A 530 8.13 -2.22 4.25
C ILE A 530 6.71 -1.80 3.84
N GLY A 531 6.40 -0.51 3.99
CA GLY A 531 5.12 0.08 3.59
C GLY A 531 4.42 0.86 4.70
N SER A 532 5.18 1.57 5.55
CA SER A 532 4.60 2.38 6.63
C SER A 532 3.67 3.49 6.14
N ASN A 533 3.85 3.95 4.91
CA ASN A 533 2.94 4.88 4.25
C ASN A 533 2.69 4.35 2.83
N LEU A 534 1.45 3.94 2.56
CA LEU A 534 0.96 3.50 1.27
C LEU A 534 0.27 4.66 0.53
N GLY A 535 -0.23 4.38 -0.67
CA GLY A 535 -0.72 5.39 -1.58
C GLY A 535 0.39 6.35 -1.99
N TRP A 536 0.08 7.65 -2.12
CA TRP A 536 1.07 8.71 -2.32
C TRP A 536 1.88 9.04 -1.05
N SER A 537 2.27 8.02 -0.27
CA SER A 537 2.81 8.16 1.10
C SER A 537 1.89 8.94 2.06
N LYS A 538 0.58 8.92 1.80
CA LYS A 538 -0.44 9.63 2.59
C LYS A 538 -1.29 8.70 3.47
N ILE A 539 -1.26 7.39 3.19
CA ILE A 539 -2.07 6.40 3.90
C ILE A 539 -1.17 5.66 4.90
N PRO A 540 -1.15 6.07 6.17
CA PRO A 540 -0.32 5.42 7.17
C PRO A 540 -0.79 4.00 7.44
N VAL A 541 0.17 3.11 7.67
CA VAL A 541 -0.05 1.73 8.13
C VAL A 541 0.35 1.63 9.59
N ASP A 542 -0.46 0.94 10.39
CA ASP A 542 -0.17 0.74 11.82
C ASP A 542 1.22 0.11 12.04
N HIS A 543 1.94 0.65 13.02
CA HIS A 543 3.30 0.26 13.35
C HIS A 543 3.43 -1.23 13.69
N PHE A 544 2.37 -1.85 14.23
CA PHE A 544 2.30 -3.27 14.51
C PHE A 544 2.59 -4.11 13.25
N TRP A 545 1.94 -3.78 12.12
CA TRP A 545 2.15 -4.49 10.86
C TRP A 545 3.56 -4.27 10.34
N ILE A 546 4.06 -3.04 10.41
CA ILE A 546 5.40 -2.69 9.93
C ILE A 546 6.48 -3.46 10.70
N ILE A 547 6.40 -3.47 12.04
CA ILE A 547 7.34 -4.23 12.88
C ILE A 547 7.23 -5.73 12.57
N THR A 548 6.02 -6.25 12.40
CA THR A 548 5.79 -7.66 12.07
C THR A 548 6.47 -8.04 10.75
N PHE A 549 6.30 -7.26 9.69
CA PHE A 549 6.95 -7.51 8.40
C PHE A 549 8.47 -7.34 8.45
N ILE A 550 9.00 -6.40 9.24
CA ILE A 550 10.45 -6.30 9.50
C ILE A 550 10.96 -7.60 10.13
N VAL A 551 10.26 -8.11 11.15
CA VAL A 551 10.63 -9.37 11.81
C VAL A 551 10.55 -10.54 10.84
N LEU A 552 9.47 -10.65 10.04
CA LEU A 552 9.33 -11.70 9.02
C LEU A 552 10.47 -11.64 8.00
N LEU A 553 10.83 -10.45 7.52
CA LEU A 553 11.92 -10.25 6.58
C LEU A 553 13.26 -10.70 7.18
N ILE A 554 13.58 -10.30 8.41
CA ILE A 554 14.81 -10.71 9.12
C ILE A 554 14.83 -12.23 9.33
N LEU A 555 13.72 -12.83 9.80
CA LEU A 555 13.63 -14.28 9.99
C LEU A 555 13.80 -15.05 8.68
N SER A 556 13.30 -14.50 7.57
CA SER A 556 13.46 -15.09 6.24
C SER A 556 14.92 -15.06 5.74
N MET A 557 15.81 -14.30 6.38
CA MET A 557 17.25 -14.31 6.11
C MET A 557 18.02 -15.41 6.88
N LEU A 558 17.44 -16.13 7.85
CA LEU A 558 18.13 -17.17 8.66
C LEU A 558 18.49 -18.48 7.90
N TRP A 559 19.74 -18.63 7.47
CA TRP A 559 20.21 -19.72 6.63
C TRP A 559 20.22 -21.09 7.31
N LYS A 560 19.84 -22.15 6.58
CA LYS A 560 20.11 -23.53 7.01
C LYS A 560 21.58 -23.89 6.76
N LYS A 561 22.13 -24.78 7.59
CA LYS A 561 23.51 -25.25 7.46
C LYS A 561 23.80 -25.82 6.05
N GLU A 562 22.95 -26.71 5.57
CA GLU A 562 23.07 -27.30 4.22
C GLU A 562 23.00 -26.26 3.09
N GLU A 563 22.18 -25.21 3.23
CA GLU A 563 22.10 -24.14 2.23
C GLU A 563 23.34 -23.25 2.27
N SER A 564 23.85 -22.97 3.47
CA SER A 564 25.06 -22.18 3.68
C SER A 564 26.31 -22.87 3.12
N GLU A 565 26.37 -24.21 3.25
CA GLU A 565 27.46 -25.03 2.74
C GLU A 565 27.49 -25.13 1.21
N ARG A 566 26.37 -24.89 0.52
CA ARG A 566 26.33 -24.88 -0.96
C ARG A 566 27.04 -23.68 -1.59
N LEU A 567 27.19 -22.58 -0.84
CA LEU A 567 27.78 -21.35 -1.38
C LEU A 567 29.30 -21.48 -1.59
N PRO A 568 29.84 -20.95 -2.69
CA PRO A 568 31.27 -21.05 -2.97
C PRO A 568 32.10 -20.23 -1.97
N ARG A 569 33.23 -20.80 -1.54
CA ARG A 569 34.22 -20.13 -0.69
C ARG A 569 35.41 -19.60 -1.53
N PRO A 570 36.00 -18.42 -1.22
CA PRO A 570 35.65 -17.52 -0.12
C PRO A 570 34.47 -16.58 -0.44
N LEU A 571 33.49 -16.55 0.45
CA LEU A 571 32.33 -15.66 0.38
C LEU A 571 32.68 -14.18 0.51
N THR A 572 33.81 -13.86 1.13
CA THR A 572 34.29 -12.49 1.35
C THR A 572 34.38 -11.71 0.04
N LYS A 573 34.82 -12.35 -1.05
CA LYS A 573 34.88 -11.72 -2.37
C LYS A 573 33.49 -11.32 -2.87
N HIS A 574 32.53 -12.23 -2.78
CA HIS A 574 31.16 -11.98 -3.22
C HIS A 574 30.45 -10.95 -2.34
N ARG A 575 30.76 -10.90 -1.03
CA ARG A 575 30.25 -9.85 -0.14
C ARG A 575 30.71 -8.46 -0.58
N TRP A 576 32.00 -8.26 -0.84
CA TRP A 576 32.49 -6.96 -1.33
C TRP A 576 31.90 -6.57 -2.69
N GLN A 577 31.65 -7.55 -3.57
CA GLN A 577 30.92 -7.32 -4.82
C GLN A 577 29.47 -6.85 -4.58
N MET A 578 28.77 -7.43 -3.60
CA MET A 578 27.41 -6.99 -3.25
C MET A 578 27.42 -5.59 -2.62
N VAL A 579 28.37 -5.31 -1.70
CA VAL A 579 28.57 -3.97 -1.12
C VAL A 579 28.81 -2.94 -2.22
N PHE A 580 29.67 -3.26 -3.19
CA PHE A 580 29.95 -2.37 -4.32
C PHE A 580 28.69 -2.01 -5.10
N ILE A 581 27.85 -3.00 -5.46
CA ILE A 581 26.59 -2.75 -6.19
C ILE A 581 25.62 -1.92 -5.34
N ILE A 582 25.48 -2.24 -4.05
CA ILE A 582 24.58 -1.52 -3.14
C ILE A 582 24.98 -0.05 -3.03
N LEU A 583 26.28 0.23 -2.83
CA LEU A 583 26.78 1.61 -2.75
C LEU A 583 26.58 2.35 -4.08
N LEU A 584 26.83 1.67 -5.21
CA LEU A 584 26.68 2.24 -6.54
C LEU A 584 25.23 2.62 -6.84
N VAL A 585 24.28 1.72 -6.58
CA VAL A 585 22.84 1.98 -6.77
C VAL A 585 22.32 3.03 -5.79
N THR A 586 22.77 2.98 -4.52
CA THR A 586 22.40 3.97 -3.51
C THR A 586 22.87 5.36 -3.93
N GLY A 587 24.13 5.50 -4.35
CA GLY A 587 24.68 6.77 -4.82
C GLY A 587 23.94 7.30 -6.04
N ALA A 588 23.60 6.43 -7.01
CA ALA A 588 22.82 6.83 -8.18
C ALA A 588 21.37 7.22 -7.85
N THR A 589 20.73 6.54 -6.88
CA THR A 589 19.38 6.88 -6.40
C THR A 589 19.37 8.25 -5.73
N VAL A 590 20.36 8.51 -4.87
CA VAL A 590 20.53 9.81 -4.21
C VAL A 590 20.84 10.90 -5.24
N TYR A 591 21.68 10.60 -6.23
CA TYR A 591 21.94 11.51 -7.35
C TYR A 591 20.67 11.82 -8.15
N ALA A 592 19.88 10.80 -8.49
CA ALA A 592 18.59 11.00 -9.14
C ALA A 592 17.70 11.91 -8.28
N ALA A 593 17.67 11.69 -6.97
CA ALA A 593 16.91 12.52 -6.05
C ALA A 593 17.30 14.00 -6.02
N PHE A 594 18.58 14.32 -6.23
CA PHE A 594 19.01 15.70 -6.44
C PHE A 594 18.38 16.34 -7.69
N THR A 595 18.15 15.58 -8.76
CA THR A 595 17.66 16.13 -10.03
C THR A 595 16.23 16.65 -9.96
N TRP A 596 15.42 16.22 -8.98
CA TRP A 596 14.08 16.77 -8.71
C TRP A 596 13.98 17.54 -7.39
N THR A 597 15.05 17.62 -6.61
CA THR A 597 15.09 18.45 -5.39
C THR A 597 15.29 19.92 -5.77
N MET A 598 14.48 20.82 -5.21
CA MET A 598 14.64 22.25 -5.45
C MET A 598 15.88 22.81 -4.75
N ILE A 599 16.60 23.74 -5.40
CA ILE A 599 17.91 24.21 -4.93
C ILE A 599 17.91 24.90 -3.56
N TYR A 600 16.75 25.37 -3.11
CA TYR A 600 16.59 26.06 -1.81
C TYR A 600 16.28 25.10 -0.64
N TYR A 601 16.11 23.79 -0.90
CA TYR A 601 15.94 22.80 0.16
C TYR A 601 17.27 22.52 0.86
N ARG A 602 17.20 22.20 2.16
CA ARG A 602 18.38 21.84 2.99
C ARG A 602 18.59 20.32 3.13
N PHE A 603 17.72 19.52 2.52
CA PHE A 603 17.74 18.06 2.48
C PHE A 603 17.29 17.60 1.10
N VAL A 604 17.58 16.34 0.75
CA VAL A 604 17.17 15.73 -0.51
C VAL A 604 15.72 15.28 -0.40
N ASP A 605 14.86 15.86 -1.21
CA ASP A 605 13.42 15.61 -1.15
C ASP A 605 13.02 14.39 -2.00
N GLY A 606 11.91 13.75 -1.61
CA GLY A 606 11.31 12.63 -2.34
C GLY A 606 12.10 11.32 -2.30
N LEU A 607 13.13 11.19 -1.45
CA LEU A 607 13.87 9.93 -1.27
C LEU A 607 13.08 8.95 -0.41
N GLN A 608 12.61 7.84 -1.00
CA GLN A 608 11.74 6.86 -0.34
C GLN A 608 12.39 5.48 -0.21
N GLY A 609 11.97 4.71 0.80
CA GLY A 609 12.46 3.35 1.05
C GLY A 609 12.22 2.37 -0.11
N ARG A 610 11.14 2.56 -0.89
CA ARG A 610 10.81 1.72 -2.05
C ARG A 610 11.91 1.67 -3.12
N TYR A 611 12.72 2.73 -3.25
CA TYR A 611 13.84 2.75 -4.20
C TYR A 611 14.99 1.81 -3.81
N PHE A 612 14.95 1.22 -2.61
CA PHE A 612 15.95 0.27 -2.14
C PHE A 612 15.43 -1.17 -2.15
N LEU A 613 14.13 -1.38 -2.46
CA LEU A 613 13.53 -2.72 -2.58
C LEU A 613 14.34 -3.64 -3.52
N PRO A 614 14.77 -3.22 -4.72
CA PRO A 614 15.52 -4.11 -5.61
C PRO A 614 16.89 -4.54 -5.07
N LEU A 615 17.41 -3.89 -4.01
CA LEU A 615 18.66 -4.24 -3.34
C LEU A 615 18.50 -5.31 -2.25
N LEU A 616 17.27 -5.57 -1.78
CA LEU A 616 16.97 -6.61 -0.78
C LEU A 616 17.63 -7.97 -1.05
N PRO A 617 17.64 -8.54 -2.27
CA PRO A 617 18.21 -9.86 -2.50
C PRO A 617 19.75 -9.84 -2.40
N LEU A 618 20.40 -8.68 -2.58
CA LEU A 618 21.84 -8.54 -2.34
C LEU A 618 22.18 -8.59 -0.84
N LEU A 619 21.30 -8.05 0.01
CA LEU A 619 21.44 -8.08 1.47
C LEU A 619 21.46 -9.51 2.02
N LEU A 620 20.79 -10.45 1.35
CA LEU A 620 20.73 -11.85 1.74
C LEU A 620 22.13 -12.50 1.83
N ILE A 621 23.08 -12.11 0.96
CA ILE A 621 24.47 -12.60 0.97
C ILE A 621 25.32 -11.84 1.99
N LEU A 622 25.06 -10.54 2.19
CA LEU A 622 25.78 -9.72 3.16
C LEU A 622 25.52 -10.19 4.59
N PHE A 623 24.26 -10.41 4.95
CA PHE A 623 23.83 -10.81 6.28
C PHE A 623 23.78 -12.32 6.50
N GLN A 624 24.39 -13.10 5.60
CA GLN A 624 24.53 -14.53 5.83
C GLN A 624 25.31 -14.76 7.13
N GLN A 625 24.70 -15.51 8.03
CA GLN A 625 25.28 -15.94 9.28
C GLN A 625 25.25 -17.47 9.39
N ASN A 626 26.15 -18.03 10.21
CA ASN A 626 26.20 -19.46 10.51
C ASN A 626 25.92 -19.79 11.99
N ASN A 627 25.61 -18.77 12.82
CA ASN A 627 25.47 -18.91 14.26
C ASN A 627 24.05 -19.31 14.68
N LEU A 628 23.03 -18.87 13.94
CA LEU A 628 21.62 -19.14 14.20
C LEU A 628 21.03 -19.98 13.07
N VAL A 629 21.04 -21.31 13.27
CA VAL A 629 20.56 -22.25 12.27
C VAL A 629 19.19 -22.79 12.67
N PRO A 630 18.13 -22.58 11.86
CA PRO A 630 16.81 -23.12 12.16
C PRO A 630 16.81 -24.65 12.05
N LYS A 631 16.31 -25.33 13.09
CA LYS A 631 16.21 -26.80 13.14
C LYS A 631 15.15 -27.37 12.19
N LYS A 632 14.15 -26.56 11.82
CA LYS A 632 13.04 -26.94 10.91
C LYS A 632 12.95 -25.95 9.75
N GLY A 633 12.25 -26.32 8.69
CA GLY A 633 11.96 -25.40 7.58
C GLY A 633 11.02 -24.28 8.02
N ILE A 634 11.48 -23.02 7.91
CA ILE A 634 10.75 -21.83 8.35
C ILE A 634 10.06 -21.09 7.20
N ASP A 635 10.45 -21.34 5.95
CA ASP A 635 9.95 -20.61 4.76
C ASP A 635 8.41 -20.64 4.64
N ARG A 636 7.79 -21.82 4.78
CA ARG A 636 6.33 -21.96 4.64
C ARG A 636 5.57 -21.24 5.75
N PRO A 637 5.90 -21.42 7.05
CA PRO A 637 5.30 -20.63 8.12
C PRO A 637 5.45 -19.12 7.92
N LEU A 638 6.64 -18.64 7.52
CA LEU A 638 6.87 -17.20 7.35
C LEU A 638 6.01 -16.60 6.23
N VAL A 639 5.90 -17.30 5.10
CA VAL A 639 5.03 -16.88 3.99
C VAL A 639 3.56 -16.91 4.41
N PHE A 640 3.14 -17.93 5.16
CA PHE A 640 1.77 -17.99 5.68
C PHE A 640 1.46 -16.84 6.64
N CYS A 641 2.40 -16.48 7.52
CA CYS A 641 2.25 -15.31 8.39
C CYS A 641 2.14 -14.02 7.57
N GLY A 642 2.95 -13.84 6.53
CA GLY A 642 2.85 -12.68 5.63
C GLY A 642 1.44 -12.56 5.02
N VAL A 643 0.89 -13.65 4.49
CA VAL A 643 -0.48 -13.69 3.94
C VAL A 643 -1.54 -13.31 4.97
N ILE A 644 -1.42 -13.79 6.21
CA ILE A 644 -2.32 -13.39 7.29
C ILE A 644 -2.17 -11.90 7.59
N CYS A 645 -0.94 -11.41 7.73
CA CYS A 645 -0.67 -9.99 8.02
C CYS A 645 -1.27 -9.08 6.95
N ASP A 646 -1.08 -9.37 5.67
CA ASP A 646 -1.67 -8.60 4.57
C ASP A 646 -3.21 -8.65 4.60
N ALA A 647 -3.80 -9.82 4.91
CA ALA A 647 -5.25 -9.95 4.99
C ALA A 647 -5.87 -9.05 6.07
N PHE A 648 -5.28 -9.01 7.27
CA PHE A 648 -5.79 -8.16 8.34
C PHE A 648 -5.45 -6.68 8.11
N LEU A 649 -4.25 -6.39 7.58
CA LEU A 649 -3.85 -5.05 7.17
C LEU A 649 -4.86 -4.44 6.19
N LEU A 650 -5.28 -5.18 5.17
CA LEU A 650 -6.23 -4.68 4.16
C LEU A 650 -7.63 -4.45 4.75
N LEU A 651 -8.10 -5.30 5.66
CA LEU A 651 -9.37 -5.08 6.37
C LEU A 651 -9.33 -3.81 7.21
N GLU A 652 -8.22 -3.58 7.92
CA GLU A 652 -8.01 -2.39 8.73
C GLU A 652 -7.93 -1.12 7.87
N LEU A 653 -7.10 -1.13 6.83
CA LEU A 653 -6.96 -0.01 5.90
C LEU A 653 -8.29 0.37 5.24
N PHE A 654 -9.04 -0.62 4.74
CA PHE A 654 -10.33 -0.37 4.11
C PHE A 654 -11.34 0.25 5.09
N THR A 655 -11.36 -0.26 6.32
CA THR A 655 -12.21 0.29 7.39
C THR A 655 -11.86 1.75 7.68
N ASN A 656 -10.57 2.06 7.88
CA ASN A 656 -10.10 3.42 8.17
C ASN A 656 -10.38 4.40 7.02
N LEU A 657 -10.19 3.96 5.76
CA LEU A 657 -10.46 4.78 4.58
C LEU A 657 -11.96 5.05 4.38
N LEU A 658 -12.83 4.12 4.77
CA LEU A 658 -14.29 4.30 4.71
C LEU A 658 -14.81 5.22 5.82
N SER A 659 -14.32 5.06 7.04
CA SER A 659 -14.78 5.83 8.21
C SER A 659 -14.22 7.25 8.27
N GLY A 660 -13.33 7.63 7.34
CA GLY A 660 -12.69 8.95 7.29
C GLY A 660 -11.84 9.29 8.52
N THR A 661 -11.56 8.29 9.36
CA THR A 661 -10.79 8.44 10.59
C THR A 661 -9.32 8.29 10.23
N PRO A 662 -8.47 9.31 10.47
CA PRO A 662 -7.04 9.10 10.32
C PRO A 662 -6.63 7.99 11.28
N ALA A 663 -5.89 6.99 10.76
CA ALA A 663 -5.35 5.90 11.57
C ALA A 663 -4.71 6.49 12.84
N ILE A 664 -5.05 5.91 13.98
CA ILE A 664 -4.58 6.33 15.31
C ILE A 664 -3.06 6.47 15.23
N LYS A 665 -2.55 7.69 15.42
CA LYS A 665 -1.12 8.01 15.34
C LYS A 665 -0.32 7.44 16.51
#